data_AF-A0A7K2Z4P1-F1
#
_entry.id   AF-A0A7K2Z4P1-F1
#
_cell.length_a   1.000
_cell.length_b   1.000
_cell.length_c   1.000
_cell.angle_alpha   90.00
_cell.angle_beta   90.00
_cell.angle_gamma   90.00
#
_symmetry.space_group_name_H-M   'P 1'
#
loop_
_entity.id
_entity.type
_entity.pdbx_description
1 polymer ?
#
loop_
_entity_poly.entity_id
_entity_poly.type
_entity_poly.pdbx_seq_one_letter_code
_entity_poly.pdbx_strand_id
1 'polypeptide(L)'
;GAVPDGPPAADVVAPSAGAAQPVEAVSPTAVTVLLPTTPEPPAEPVSAQAVVTQEANEDPTHVATKAEPDAAPVAEAVETAAVEAPAVEPQAAEQAVEKQAVEPQVVEKQVVEKEAAAVEAPTVDAPAPEAVPAPADPAPGAEPSDAGAPEAVGPDVDGSDANGSGAADVEADGPASDEAAEADGEPVEDEPVDRGPAAAGYDDASREAVHRVMRERRDIRVGFRPDAVPDDVLVRVLEAAHAAPSVGYSQPWDFVVIRSEETRVVVQELAQRQREAYASSLPKARAKQFLEIKVEAILETPVNIVVTVDTTRGGRHTLGRQTQPQMGPYSSALAVENLWLAARAEGLGVGWVSFFDERELANALGLPDHVDVVAYLCVGYVDAFPEEPELASSGWAKARPLSWVVHEETYGRRGLPGEEPVSLLEETLQAVRPLDAKALGAAWEHQRTMTKPPGSLGILETIGAQLSGLARTFPPPVPEPAAVAVFAGDHGVHAQGVSPWPQEVTAQMVRNFLAGGAVVNAFAKQIGVEVCVVDVGVATDLPNATGLLPRRVRSGTGDMTQGPAMTRDEAIRAVEVGIEVARDLVTAGNRGLLTGDMGIANTTASAALISVFTGADVAEVTGRGTGIDDATHERKIEVVKAALALHEPDPADPIGVLAAVGGLEHAAIAGYIIGAAALRVPVVLDGVIAGAAALVAQAIAPEAVAACVAGHR
;
A
#
# COMPACT_ATOMS: atom_id res chain seq x y z
N GLY A 1 -59.81 -2.78 -31.99
CA GLY A 1 -59.89 -1.48 -32.71
C GLY A 1 -59.83 -0.38 -31.67
N ALA A 2 -59.17 0.74 -32.00
CA ALA A 2 -58.73 1.79 -31.08
C ALA A 2 -57.64 1.36 -30.07
N VAL A 3 -56.74 2.30 -29.81
CA VAL A 3 -55.60 2.32 -28.87
C VAL A 3 -55.70 3.66 -28.11
N PRO A 4 -55.16 3.77 -26.90
CA PRO A 4 -54.13 4.79 -26.63
C PRO A 4 -52.96 4.17 -25.84
N ASP A 5 -51.69 4.28 -26.22
CA ASP A 5 -50.84 5.44 -26.59
C ASP A 5 -49.91 5.80 -25.41
N GLY A 6 -48.61 5.60 -25.64
CA GLY A 6 -47.50 6.03 -24.78
C GLY A 6 -46.42 6.70 -25.63
N PRO A 7 -45.58 7.57 -25.04
CA PRO A 7 -44.68 8.44 -25.82
C PRO A 7 -43.53 7.67 -26.49
N PRO A 8 -43.00 8.17 -27.63
CA PRO A 8 -41.98 7.50 -28.43
C PRO A 8 -40.56 7.64 -27.86
N ALA A 9 -39.67 6.74 -28.29
CA ALA A 9 -38.23 6.84 -28.06
C ALA A 9 -37.59 7.97 -28.87
N ALA A 10 -36.39 8.40 -28.48
CA ALA A 10 -35.58 9.37 -29.20
C ALA A 10 -34.43 8.67 -29.95
N ASP A 11 -34.28 8.96 -31.25
CA ASP A 11 -33.21 8.42 -32.09
C ASP A 11 -31.83 8.98 -31.71
N VAL A 12 -30.83 8.10 -31.61
CA VAL A 12 -29.42 8.48 -31.44
C VAL A 12 -28.79 8.71 -32.82
N VAL A 13 -28.60 9.98 -33.18
CA VAL A 13 -27.96 10.37 -34.44
C VAL A 13 -26.44 10.35 -34.29
N ALA A 14 -25.76 9.49 -35.06
CA ALA A 14 -24.30 9.47 -35.15
C ALA A 14 -23.78 10.67 -35.98
N PRO A 15 -22.74 11.39 -35.54
CA PRO A 15 -22.14 12.48 -36.30
C PRO A 15 -21.25 11.95 -37.44
N SER A 16 -21.41 12.49 -38.65
CA SER A 16 -20.59 12.14 -39.81
C SER A 16 -19.27 12.91 -39.85
N ALA A 17 -18.21 12.28 -40.37
CA ALA A 17 -16.92 12.93 -40.58
C ALA A 17 -17.02 14.07 -41.62
N GLY A 18 -16.50 15.25 -41.26
CA GLY A 18 -16.36 16.40 -42.14
C GLY A 18 -14.88 16.70 -42.44
N ALA A 19 -14.54 16.94 -43.70
CA ALA A 19 -13.15 17.14 -44.12
C ALA A 19 -12.58 18.51 -43.70
N ALA A 20 -11.32 18.54 -43.28
CA ALA A 20 -10.63 19.74 -42.85
C ALA A 20 -10.04 20.56 -44.02
N GLN A 21 -9.97 21.88 -43.83
CA GLN A 21 -9.05 22.78 -44.53
C GLN A 21 -8.38 23.70 -43.50
N PRO A 22 -7.14 24.17 -43.76
CA PRO A 22 -6.26 24.68 -42.71
C PRO A 22 -6.62 26.10 -42.25
N VAL A 23 -6.33 26.37 -40.98
CA VAL A 23 -6.34 27.72 -40.38
C VAL A 23 -4.90 28.05 -39.97
N GLU A 24 -4.48 29.30 -40.15
CA GLU A 24 -3.09 29.70 -39.92
C GLU A 24 -2.69 29.67 -38.44
N ALA A 25 -1.44 29.28 -38.17
CA ALA A 25 -0.92 29.16 -36.81
C ALA A 25 -0.64 30.54 -36.19
N VAL A 26 -1.23 30.81 -35.03
CA VAL A 26 -0.90 31.94 -34.17
C VAL A 26 -0.06 31.44 -32.99
N SER A 27 1.20 31.88 -32.91
CA SER A 27 2.13 31.47 -31.86
C SER A 27 1.64 31.91 -30.46
N PRO A 28 1.65 31.03 -29.45
CA PRO A 28 1.35 31.42 -28.07
C PRO A 28 2.51 32.24 -27.48
N THR A 29 2.22 33.49 -27.08
CA THR A 29 3.17 34.32 -26.32
C THR A 29 3.42 33.72 -24.94
N ALA A 30 4.69 33.58 -24.55
CA ALA A 30 5.06 33.03 -23.24
C ALA A 30 4.52 33.90 -22.09
N VAL A 31 3.88 33.25 -21.10
CA VAL A 31 3.49 33.88 -19.83
C VAL A 31 4.54 33.53 -18.78
N THR A 32 5.52 34.42 -18.61
CA THR A 32 6.58 34.25 -17.61
C THR A 32 6.00 34.37 -16.19
N VAL A 33 5.98 33.26 -15.45
CA VAL A 33 5.74 33.28 -14.01
C VAL A 33 7.01 33.79 -13.31
N LEU A 34 6.92 34.95 -12.66
CA LEU A 34 8.03 35.53 -11.91
C LEU A 34 8.20 34.81 -10.57
N LEU A 35 9.28 34.04 -10.45
CA LEU A 35 9.78 33.55 -9.15
C LEU A 35 10.36 34.74 -8.35
N PRO A 36 10.09 34.83 -7.03
CA PRO A 36 10.68 35.88 -6.19
C PRO A 36 12.16 35.61 -5.93
N THR A 37 13.01 36.61 -6.17
CA THR A 37 14.45 36.54 -5.91
C THR A 37 14.78 36.61 -4.42
N THR A 38 15.68 35.75 -3.96
CA THR A 38 16.24 35.76 -2.60
C THR A 38 17.01 37.06 -2.30
N PRO A 39 16.85 37.68 -1.11
CA PRO A 39 17.72 38.77 -0.67
C PRO A 39 19.09 38.25 -0.18
N GLU A 40 20.13 39.06 -0.37
CA GLU A 40 21.47 38.81 0.18
C GLU A 40 21.52 38.93 1.72
N PRO A 41 22.47 38.25 2.39
CA PRO A 41 22.68 38.38 3.83
C PRO A 41 23.35 39.72 4.21
N PRO A 42 22.99 40.35 5.34
CA PRO A 42 23.65 41.56 5.82
C PRO A 42 25.04 41.27 6.43
N ALA A 43 25.95 42.24 6.32
CA ALA A 43 27.30 42.18 6.88
C ALA A 43 27.35 42.43 8.40
N GLU A 44 28.47 42.07 9.03
CA GLU A 44 28.70 42.16 10.48
C GLU A 44 28.67 43.60 11.05
N PRO A 45 28.30 43.78 12.33
CA PRO A 45 28.09 45.09 12.93
C PRO A 45 29.38 45.79 13.39
N VAL A 46 29.50 47.09 13.10
CA VAL A 46 30.52 47.97 13.68
C VAL A 46 29.89 48.84 14.77
N SER A 47 30.56 48.92 15.93
CA SER A 47 30.07 49.65 17.11
C SER A 47 30.43 51.14 17.09
N ALA A 48 29.45 52.03 17.37
CA ALA A 48 29.69 53.33 18.02
C ALA A 48 28.42 54.01 18.57
N GLN A 49 28.37 54.17 19.90
CA GLN A 49 27.92 55.37 20.66
C GLN A 49 26.50 55.97 20.48
N ALA A 50 25.97 56.54 21.57
CA ALA A 50 24.63 57.15 21.62
C ALA A 50 24.66 58.61 22.13
N VAL A 51 23.89 59.52 21.52
CA VAL A 51 23.66 60.90 22.01
C VAL A 51 22.21 61.39 21.78
N VAL A 52 21.39 61.28 22.83
CA VAL A 52 20.55 62.34 23.46
C VAL A 52 19.58 63.24 22.63
N THR A 53 18.33 63.32 23.14
CA THR A 53 17.27 64.40 23.08
C THR A 53 16.24 64.58 21.94
N GLN A 54 14.97 64.47 22.38
CA GLN A 54 13.80 65.36 22.20
C GLN A 54 13.03 65.48 20.87
N GLU A 55 11.73 65.17 20.98
CA GLU A 55 10.63 65.54 20.08
C GLU A 55 9.97 66.86 20.52
N ALA A 56 9.22 67.51 19.63
CA ALA A 56 8.24 68.55 19.97
C ALA A 56 7.18 68.74 18.86
N ASN A 57 5.89 68.67 19.24
CA ASN A 57 4.69 69.28 18.61
C ASN A 57 4.40 68.97 17.10
N GLU A 58 3.19 69.18 16.55
CA GLU A 58 1.99 69.92 17.03
C GLU A 58 0.66 69.30 16.51
N ASP A 59 -0.48 69.79 17.01
CA ASP A 59 -1.88 69.36 16.71
C ASP A 59 -2.50 70.18 15.53
N PRO A 60 -3.66 69.79 14.93
CA PRO A 60 -4.93 70.36 15.43
C PRO A 60 -6.22 69.49 15.33
N THR A 61 -6.99 69.50 16.42
CA THR A 61 -8.38 69.00 16.64
C THR A 61 -9.49 69.32 15.60
N HIS A 62 -10.61 68.54 15.61
CA HIS A 62 -12.00 69.09 15.58
C HIS A 62 -13.19 68.13 15.97
N VAL A 63 -13.50 68.04 17.28
CA VAL A 63 -14.80 68.08 18.02
C VAL A 63 -16.19 67.65 17.39
N ALA A 64 -17.01 66.92 18.20
CA ALA A 64 -18.52 66.80 18.27
C ALA A 64 -19.31 65.83 17.31
N THR A 65 -20.50 65.25 17.63
CA THR A 65 -21.32 65.09 18.89
C THR A 65 -22.36 63.93 18.85
N LYS A 66 -22.57 63.27 20.01
CA LYS A 66 -23.76 62.58 20.59
C LYS A 66 -25.13 62.52 19.87
N ALA A 67 -25.75 61.33 19.77
CA ALA A 67 -27.21 61.09 19.88
C ALA A 67 -27.61 59.58 20.09
N GLU A 68 -28.70 59.36 20.85
CA GLU A 68 -29.55 58.16 21.05
C GLU A 68 -31.02 58.68 21.15
N PRO A 69 -32.14 57.88 21.20
CA PRO A 69 -32.29 56.41 21.34
C PRO A 69 -33.33 55.77 20.37
N ASP A 70 -33.65 54.47 20.51
CA ASP A 70 -34.90 53.94 21.13
C ASP A 70 -35.35 52.53 20.63
N ALA A 71 -36.27 51.89 21.37
CA ALA A 71 -37.11 50.73 21.05
C ALA A 71 -36.48 49.31 20.97
N ALA A 72 -36.50 48.60 22.11
CA ALA A 72 -36.76 47.14 22.18
C ALA A 72 -38.30 46.89 22.18
N PRO A 73 -38.83 45.63 22.21
CA PRO A 73 -38.98 44.96 23.51
C PRO A 73 -39.14 43.40 23.54
N VAL A 74 -39.17 42.85 24.78
CA VAL A 74 -39.69 41.54 25.27
C VAL A 74 -39.08 40.20 24.77
N ALA A 75 -38.34 39.54 25.67
CA ALA A 75 -38.53 38.13 26.03
C ALA A 75 -37.97 37.85 27.45
N GLU A 76 -38.81 37.36 28.37
CA GLU A 76 -38.43 36.81 29.69
C GLU A 76 -38.06 35.32 29.49
N ALA A 77 -37.04 34.70 30.12
CA ALA A 77 -36.79 34.48 31.55
C ALA A 77 -37.90 33.62 32.22
N VAL A 78 -37.66 32.59 33.04
CA VAL A 78 -36.42 31.98 33.62
C VAL A 78 -36.45 30.45 33.27
N GLU A 79 -35.84 29.40 33.87
CA GLU A 79 -34.96 29.13 35.04
C GLU A 79 -34.15 27.81 34.82
N THR A 80 -32.87 27.79 35.20
CA THR A 80 -32.18 26.58 35.74
C THR A 80 -31.09 27.02 36.73
N ALA A 81 -30.98 26.34 37.86
CA ALA A 81 -30.14 26.77 38.98
C ALA A 81 -28.68 26.28 38.91
N ALA A 82 -27.78 27.10 39.44
CA ALA A 82 -26.43 26.68 39.83
C ALA A 82 -26.37 26.54 41.37
N VAL A 83 -25.77 25.46 41.86
CA VAL A 83 -25.48 25.22 43.28
C VAL A 83 -24.06 24.67 43.40
N GLU A 84 -23.36 25.05 44.46
CA GLU A 84 -21.93 24.82 44.66
C GLU A 84 -21.56 23.35 44.90
N ALA A 85 -20.33 22.98 44.54
CA ALA A 85 -19.64 21.78 45.02
C ALA A 85 -18.35 22.21 45.75
N PRO A 86 -18.04 21.66 46.95
CA PRO A 86 -16.99 22.20 47.82
C PRO A 86 -15.57 21.73 47.45
N ALA A 87 -14.59 22.58 47.73
CA ALA A 87 -13.17 22.22 47.71
C ALA A 87 -12.72 21.63 49.05
N VAL A 88 -11.85 20.61 49.01
CA VAL A 88 -11.15 20.05 50.18
C VAL A 88 -9.68 19.77 49.80
N GLU A 89 -8.77 20.06 50.72
CA GLU A 89 -7.32 20.00 50.52
C GLU A 89 -6.74 18.57 50.69
N PRO A 90 -5.62 18.25 50.01
CA PRO A 90 -4.63 17.30 50.48
C PRO A 90 -3.48 18.01 51.23
N GLN A 91 -3.19 17.58 52.46
CA GLN A 91 -2.13 18.17 53.27
C GLN A 91 -0.72 17.74 52.80
N ALA A 92 0.25 18.65 52.94
CA ALA A 92 1.68 18.34 52.85
C ALA A 92 2.30 18.18 54.24
N ALA A 93 3.36 17.38 54.34
CA ALA A 93 4.25 17.31 55.50
C ALA A 93 5.70 17.50 55.05
N GLU A 94 6.49 18.22 55.83
CA GLU A 94 7.78 18.78 55.41
C GLU A 94 8.96 17.82 55.61
N GLN A 95 9.98 17.97 54.76
CA GLN A 95 11.37 18.05 55.21
C GLN A 95 12.24 18.77 54.16
N ALA A 96 13.19 19.60 54.63
CA ALA A 96 13.93 20.53 53.79
C ALA A 96 15.43 20.54 54.10
N VAL A 97 16.24 20.80 53.08
CA VAL A 97 17.64 21.29 53.17
C VAL A 97 17.86 22.31 52.04
N GLU A 98 18.74 23.27 52.27
CA GLU A 98 18.85 24.53 51.51
C GLU A 98 19.61 24.44 50.17
N LYS A 99 19.44 25.47 49.34
CA LYS A 99 20.35 25.81 48.23
C LYS A 99 21.28 26.95 48.66
N GLN A 100 22.56 26.88 48.29
CA GLN A 100 23.40 28.06 48.07
C GLN A 100 24.16 27.92 46.75
N ALA A 101 24.45 29.05 46.11
CA ALA A 101 25.16 29.14 44.84
C ALA A 101 26.44 29.96 45.01
N VAL A 102 27.47 29.64 44.22
CA VAL A 102 28.72 30.42 44.13
C VAL A 102 29.16 30.46 42.67
N GLU A 103 29.56 31.64 42.19
CA GLU A 103 30.02 31.91 40.83
C GLU A 103 31.55 31.74 40.68
N PRO A 104 32.12 31.74 39.45
CA PRO A 104 33.41 31.11 39.18
C PRO A 104 34.65 31.94 39.59
N GLN A 105 35.81 31.26 39.63
CA GLN A 105 37.12 31.90 39.64
C GLN A 105 38.03 31.37 38.54
N VAL A 106 38.89 32.25 38.02
CA VAL A 106 39.87 31.98 36.96
C VAL A 106 41.25 31.78 37.58
N VAL A 107 41.99 30.77 37.11
CA VAL A 107 43.44 30.65 37.34
C VAL A 107 44.11 30.34 35.99
N GLU A 108 45.25 30.98 35.75
CA GLU A 108 45.95 30.98 34.46
C GLU A 108 47.23 30.13 34.48
N LYS A 109 47.63 29.61 33.31
CA LYS A 109 48.99 29.13 32.94
C LYS A 109 49.59 27.95 33.73
N GLN A 110 49.88 26.89 32.98
CA GLN A 110 51.26 26.67 32.49
C GLN A 110 51.27 25.97 31.14
N VAL A 111 52.30 26.24 30.32
CA VAL A 111 52.54 25.62 29.01
C VAL A 111 53.80 24.79 29.12
N VAL A 112 53.76 23.54 28.64
CA VAL A 112 54.94 22.71 28.38
C VAL A 112 54.71 22.02 27.04
N GLU A 113 55.58 22.28 26.07
CA GLU A 113 55.57 21.58 24.78
C GLU A 113 56.17 20.18 24.93
N LYS A 114 55.55 19.16 24.31
CA LYS A 114 56.34 18.08 23.70
C LYS A 114 55.60 17.34 22.57
N GLU A 115 56.41 16.66 21.77
CA GLU A 115 56.10 16.12 20.44
C GLU A 115 55.10 14.97 20.41
N ALA A 116 54.57 14.70 19.22
CA ALA A 116 53.60 13.65 18.96
C ALA A 116 54.21 12.24 18.98
N ALA A 117 53.40 11.28 19.42
CA ALA A 117 53.54 9.84 19.14
C ALA A 117 52.14 9.23 18.96
N ALA A 118 52.03 8.15 18.19
CA ALA A 118 50.76 7.46 17.97
C ALA A 118 50.26 6.76 19.25
N VAL A 119 48.95 6.58 19.36
CA VAL A 119 48.29 5.85 20.46
C VAL A 119 47.42 4.75 19.85
N GLU A 120 47.67 3.51 20.24
CA GLU A 120 46.88 2.34 19.83
C GLU A 120 45.53 2.31 20.57
N ALA A 121 44.52 1.71 19.95
CA ALA A 121 43.21 1.52 20.58
C ALA A 121 43.27 0.44 21.69
N PRO A 122 42.57 0.62 22.82
CA PRO A 122 42.64 -0.33 23.94
C PRO A 122 41.87 -1.61 23.65
N THR A 123 42.53 -2.76 23.80
CA THR A 123 41.87 -4.07 23.86
C THR A 123 41.13 -4.25 25.19
N VAL A 124 39.88 -4.69 25.14
CA VAL A 124 39.10 -5.11 26.32
C VAL A 124 38.80 -6.59 26.20
N ASP A 125 39.18 -7.37 27.22
CA ASP A 125 38.96 -8.82 27.26
C ASP A 125 37.46 -9.16 27.33
N ALA A 126 37.08 -10.22 26.61
CA ALA A 126 35.76 -10.85 26.68
C ALA A 126 35.91 -12.36 26.92
N PRO A 127 35.05 -13.00 27.73
CA PRO A 127 35.18 -14.41 28.07
C PRO A 127 34.88 -15.33 26.89
N ALA A 128 35.59 -16.45 26.80
CA ALA A 128 35.45 -17.42 25.72
C ALA A 128 34.14 -18.25 25.83
N PRO A 129 33.45 -18.53 24.71
CA PRO A 129 32.30 -19.44 24.69
C PRO A 129 32.71 -20.92 24.62
N GLU A 130 31.86 -21.80 25.15
CA GLU A 130 31.99 -23.26 24.97
C GLU A 130 31.55 -23.69 23.56
N ALA A 131 32.15 -24.76 23.04
CA ALA A 131 31.94 -25.22 21.68
C ALA A 131 30.87 -26.32 21.56
N VAL A 132 29.97 -26.18 20.58
CA VAL A 132 29.01 -27.20 20.14
C VAL A 132 29.45 -27.68 18.74
N PRO A 133 29.48 -29.01 18.45
CA PRO A 133 30.08 -29.52 17.21
C PRO A 133 29.19 -29.31 15.98
N ALA A 134 29.83 -29.03 14.84
CA ALA A 134 29.20 -28.94 13.52
C ALA A 134 29.10 -30.33 12.84
N PRO A 135 28.12 -30.55 11.93
CA PRO A 135 28.11 -31.72 11.06
C PRO A 135 29.23 -31.66 10.01
N ALA A 136 29.58 -32.80 9.40
CA ALA A 136 30.68 -32.92 8.45
C ALA A 136 30.20 -33.20 7.01
N ASP A 137 30.85 -32.58 6.03
CA ASP A 137 30.63 -32.83 4.60
C ASP A 137 31.18 -34.20 4.14
N PRO A 138 30.48 -34.91 3.24
CA PRO A 138 31.00 -36.11 2.58
C PRO A 138 31.78 -35.78 1.30
N ALA A 139 33.01 -36.29 1.19
CA ALA A 139 33.80 -36.30 -0.05
C ALA A 139 33.53 -37.58 -0.89
N PRO A 140 33.79 -37.58 -2.22
CA PRO A 140 33.17 -38.54 -3.15
C PRO A 140 33.96 -39.85 -3.36
N GLY A 141 33.26 -40.92 -3.79
CA GLY A 141 33.93 -42.13 -4.29
C GLY A 141 33.03 -43.29 -4.76
N ALA A 142 33.10 -43.55 -6.08
CA ALA A 142 32.88 -44.83 -6.77
C ALA A 142 31.49 -45.51 -6.81
N GLU A 143 31.33 -46.37 -7.83
CA GLU A 143 30.18 -47.22 -8.14
C GLU A 143 30.08 -48.45 -7.21
N PRO A 144 28.93 -49.14 -7.20
CA PRO A 144 29.00 -50.55 -7.59
C PRO A 144 27.86 -51.01 -8.53
N SER A 145 28.07 -52.15 -9.18
CA SER A 145 27.10 -52.83 -10.03
C SER A 145 26.61 -54.16 -9.44
N ASP A 146 25.36 -54.48 -9.80
CA ASP A 146 24.77 -55.83 -9.95
C ASP A 146 24.31 -56.65 -8.72
N ALA A 147 23.32 -57.50 -9.00
CA ALA A 147 22.83 -58.70 -8.32
C ALA A 147 22.13 -58.62 -6.93
N GLY A 148 20.86 -59.01 -6.90
CA GLY A 148 20.29 -59.78 -5.77
C GLY A 148 18.96 -59.28 -5.17
N ALA A 149 17.83 -59.87 -5.57
CA ALA A 149 16.58 -59.80 -4.81
C ALA A 149 16.52 -60.92 -3.75
N PRO A 150 15.71 -60.74 -2.69
CA PRO A 150 14.82 -61.83 -2.27
C PRO A 150 13.38 -61.38 -2.00
N GLU A 151 12.48 -62.36 -1.83
CA GLU A 151 11.02 -62.18 -1.77
C GLU A 151 10.49 -61.66 -0.42
N ALA A 152 9.28 -61.09 -0.45
CA ALA A 152 8.47 -60.83 0.74
C ALA A 152 7.32 -61.85 0.83
N VAL A 153 7.25 -62.59 1.95
CA VAL A 153 6.20 -63.58 2.22
C VAL A 153 5.02 -62.91 2.93
N GLY A 154 3.81 -63.02 2.37
CA GLY A 154 2.55 -62.69 3.04
C GLY A 154 1.89 -63.92 3.69
N PRO A 155 1.05 -63.75 4.72
CA PRO A 155 0.26 -64.84 5.29
C PRO A 155 -1.15 -64.96 4.65
N ASP A 156 -1.61 -66.19 4.46
CA ASP A 156 -2.94 -66.50 3.91
C ASP A 156 -4.09 -66.32 4.92
N VAL A 157 -5.29 -66.02 4.41
CA VAL A 157 -6.55 -66.65 4.87
C VAL A 157 -7.61 -66.70 3.75
N ASP A 158 -8.39 -67.79 3.74
CA ASP A 158 -9.34 -68.18 2.70
C ASP A 158 -10.66 -67.36 2.63
N GLY A 159 -11.19 -67.23 1.40
CA GLY A 159 -12.40 -68.03 1.05
C GLY A 159 -13.74 -67.33 0.74
N SER A 160 -14.19 -67.43 -0.53
CA SER A 160 -15.59 -67.35 -1.03
C SER A 160 -16.36 -66.01 -0.88
N ASP A 161 -17.38 -65.61 -1.66
CA ASP A 161 -17.99 -66.07 -2.93
C ASP A 161 -18.92 -64.90 -3.43
N ALA A 162 -19.30 -64.70 -4.71
CA ALA A 162 -18.86 -65.21 -6.02
C ALA A 162 -19.46 -64.31 -7.16
N ASN A 163 -18.98 -64.49 -8.39
CA ASN A 163 -19.46 -63.88 -9.67
C ASN A 163 -19.24 -62.36 -9.87
N GLY A 164 -18.91 -61.87 -11.08
CA GLY A 164 -18.70 -62.62 -12.32
C GLY A 164 -18.00 -61.83 -13.43
N SER A 165 -17.23 -62.57 -14.23
CA SER A 165 -16.50 -62.19 -15.45
C SER A 165 -17.40 -61.67 -16.58
N GLY A 166 -16.87 -60.98 -17.59
CA GLY A 166 -15.47 -60.54 -17.76
C GLY A 166 -15.19 -59.99 -19.16
N ALA A 167 -14.04 -59.33 -19.34
CA ALA A 167 -13.48 -58.99 -20.65
C ALA A 167 -12.58 -60.14 -21.14
N ALA A 168 -12.33 -60.20 -22.46
CA ALA A 168 -11.45 -61.19 -23.08
C ALA A 168 -10.32 -60.51 -23.88
N ASP A 169 -9.10 -60.83 -23.48
CA ASP A 169 -7.90 -61.10 -24.28
C ASP A 169 -7.69 -60.39 -25.63
N VAL A 170 -6.60 -59.63 -25.71
CA VAL A 170 -5.72 -59.62 -26.89
C VAL A 170 -4.28 -59.71 -26.38
N GLU A 171 -3.51 -60.67 -26.90
CA GLU A 171 -2.10 -60.87 -26.53
C GLU A 171 -1.18 -59.83 -27.21
N ALA A 172 0.01 -59.63 -26.66
CA ALA A 172 1.04 -58.77 -27.23
C ALA A 172 2.08 -59.59 -28.01
N ASP A 173 2.60 -59.03 -29.10
CA ASP A 173 3.81 -59.49 -29.78
C ASP A 173 4.58 -58.28 -30.34
N GLY A 174 5.87 -58.45 -30.65
CA GLY A 174 6.76 -57.38 -31.13
C GLY A 174 8.06 -57.92 -31.74
N PRO A 175 9.12 -57.12 -31.95
CA PRO A 175 9.30 -55.71 -31.62
C PRO A 175 9.32 -54.79 -32.87
N ALA A 176 9.68 -53.51 -32.70
CA ALA A 176 9.75 -52.51 -33.76
C ALA A 176 10.90 -52.74 -34.77
N SER A 177 10.71 -52.23 -35.99
CA SER A 177 11.73 -52.01 -37.00
C SER A 177 11.63 -50.58 -37.53
N ASP A 178 12.70 -49.80 -37.43
CA ASP A 178 12.74 -48.41 -37.89
C ASP A 178 12.74 -48.31 -39.43
N GLU A 179 11.55 -48.18 -40.04
CA GLU A 179 11.40 -47.58 -41.35
C GLU A 179 10.59 -46.29 -41.21
N ALA A 180 11.28 -45.14 -41.23
CA ALA A 180 10.69 -43.81 -41.20
C ALA A 180 10.01 -43.50 -42.55
N ALA A 181 8.81 -44.04 -42.74
CA ALA A 181 7.92 -43.62 -43.80
C ALA A 181 7.40 -42.21 -43.47
N GLU A 182 7.92 -41.19 -44.15
CA GLU A 182 7.30 -39.86 -44.20
C GLU A 182 5.95 -39.99 -44.92
N ALA A 183 4.92 -40.30 -44.13
CA ALA A 183 3.54 -40.21 -44.57
C ALA A 183 3.15 -38.73 -44.56
N ASP A 184 3.03 -38.13 -45.74
CA ASP A 184 2.36 -36.84 -45.96
C ASP A 184 0.88 -36.96 -45.58
N GLY A 185 0.60 -37.00 -44.28
CA GLY A 185 -0.72 -36.82 -43.73
C GLY A 185 -1.11 -35.37 -43.91
N GLU A 186 -1.88 -35.07 -44.95
CA GLU A 186 -2.60 -33.80 -45.06
C GLU A 186 -3.31 -33.52 -43.72
N PRO A 187 -3.25 -32.29 -43.19
CA PRO A 187 -3.95 -31.97 -41.95
C PRO A 187 -5.44 -32.24 -42.18
N VAL A 188 -5.98 -33.24 -41.48
CA VAL A 188 -7.40 -33.54 -41.53
C VAL A 188 -8.13 -32.32 -40.99
N GLU A 189 -8.74 -31.54 -41.88
CA GLU A 189 -9.67 -30.49 -41.48
C GLU A 189 -10.85 -31.18 -40.80
N ASP A 190 -10.82 -31.21 -39.46
CA ASP A 190 -11.94 -31.69 -38.63
C ASP A 190 -13.21 -30.96 -39.10
N GLU A 191 -14.10 -31.68 -39.81
CA GLU A 191 -15.35 -31.08 -40.28
C GLU A 191 -16.07 -30.44 -39.07
N PRO A 192 -16.58 -29.20 -39.20
CA PRO A 192 -17.07 -28.43 -38.07
C PRO A 192 -18.28 -29.13 -37.44
N VAL A 193 -18.00 -29.91 -36.40
CA VAL A 193 -18.98 -30.74 -35.68
C VAL A 193 -20.14 -29.86 -35.26
N ASP A 194 -21.36 -30.19 -35.72
CA ASP A 194 -22.57 -29.56 -35.22
C ASP A 194 -22.79 -29.97 -33.76
N ARG A 195 -22.35 -29.09 -32.85
CA ARG A 195 -22.49 -29.25 -31.41
C ARG A 195 -23.86 -28.81 -30.89
N GLY A 196 -24.76 -28.39 -31.78
CA GLY A 196 -26.05 -27.79 -31.43
C GLY A 196 -25.92 -26.42 -30.76
N PRO A 197 -27.02 -25.88 -30.22
CA PRO A 197 -26.99 -24.63 -29.45
C PRO A 197 -26.27 -24.84 -28.11
N ALA A 198 -25.59 -23.79 -27.64
CA ALA A 198 -25.04 -23.75 -26.29
C ALA A 198 -26.15 -23.92 -25.22
N ALA A 199 -25.77 -24.44 -24.04
CA ALA A 199 -26.69 -24.63 -22.93
C ALA A 199 -27.38 -23.31 -22.54
N ALA A 200 -28.71 -23.35 -22.41
CA ALA A 200 -29.51 -22.16 -22.07
C ALA A 200 -29.21 -21.69 -20.65
N GLY A 201 -28.93 -20.40 -20.49
CA GLY A 201 -28.85 -19.75 -19.18
C GLY A 201 -30.23 -19.52 -18.54
N TYR A 202 -30.23 -19.17 -17.26
CA TYR A 202 -31.43 -18.74 -16.53
C TYR A 202 -32.12 -17.53 -17.19
N ASP A 203 -33.42 -17.38 -16.97
CA ASP A 203 -34.19 -16.20 -17.38
C ASP A 203 -33.66 -14.90 -16.74
N ASP A 204 -34.07 -13.75 -17.29
CA ASP A 204 -33.53 -12.45 -16.88
C ASP A 204 -33.86 -12.09 -15.41
N ALA A 205 -35.00 -12.52 -14.88
CA ALA A 205 -35.38 -12.23 -13.49
C ALA A 205 -34.57 -13.09 -12.51
N SER A 206 -34.37 -14.37 -12.83
CA SER A 206 -33.46 -15.26 -12.08
C SER A 206 -32.01 -14.77 -12.13
N ARG A 207 -31.53 -14.31 -13.30
CA ARG A 207 -30.17 -13.75 -13.45
C ARG A 207 -29.97 -12.49 -12.62
N GLU A 208 -30.90 -11.54 -12.71
CA GLU A 208 -30.82 -10.31 -11.91
C GLU A 208 -31.01 -10.60 -10.42
N ALA A 209 -31.80 -11.59 -10.00
CA ALA A 209 -31.86 -12.00 -8.60
C ALA A 209 -30.49 -12.49 -8.07
N VAL A 210 -29.78 -13.33 -8.83
CA VAL A 210 -28.42 -13.79 -8.48
C VAL A 210 -27.44 -12.62 -8.41
N HIS A 211 -27.39 -11.78 -9.45
CA HIS A 211 -26.51 -10.61 -9.46
C HIS A 211 -26.85 -9.61 -8.35
N ARG A 212 -28.13 -9.44 -8.02
CA ARG A 212 -28.59 -8.59 -6.91
C ARG A 212 -28.10 -9.12 -5.57
N VAL A 213 -28.23 -10.42 -5.29
CA VAL A 213 -27.71 -11.02 -4.05
C VAL A 213 -26.17 -10.87 -3.98
N MET A 214 -25.45 -11.07 -5.09
CA MET A 214 -24.00 -10.83 -5.18
C MET A 214 -23.60 -9.36 -4.95
N ARG A 215 -24.41 -8.40 -5.39
CA ARG A 215 -24.18 -6.95 -5.16
C ARG A 215 -24.64 -6.48 -3.77
N GLU A 216 -25.63 -7.14 -3.16
CA GLU A 216 -26.25 -6.74 -1.88
C GLU A 216 -25.85 -7.59 -0.66
N ARG A 217 -25.12 -8.71 -0.78
CA ARG A 217 -24.54 -9.35 0.42
C ARG A 217 -23.48 -8.44 1.03
N ARG A 218 -23.49 -8.36 2.35
CA ARG A 218 -22.69 -7.44 3.17
C ARG A 218 -22.06 -8.23 4.31
N ASP A 219 -20.93 -7.74 4.76
CA ASP A 219 -20.22 -8.22 5.93
C ASP A 219 -20.66 -7.39 7.14
N ILE A 220 -21.78 -7.84 7.71
CA ILE A 220 -22.57 -7.12 8.71
C ILE A 220 -21.89 -7.21 10.07
N ARG A 221 -21.72 -6.08 10.76
CA ARG A 221 -21.20 -6.05 12.13
C ARG A 221 -22.16 -5.43 13.14
N VAL A 222 -23.21 -4.74 12.68
CA VAL A 222 -24.18 -4.01 13.51
C VAL A 222 -25.63 -4.34 13.12
N GLY A 223 -26.58 -4.11 14.03
CA GLY A 223 -28.01 -4.25 13.77
C GLY A 223 -28.50 -5.70 13.68
N PHE A 224 -27.77 -6.65 14.27
CA PHE A 224 -28.27 -8.02 14.46
C PHE A 224 -29.38 -8.06 15.51
N ARG A 225 -30.36 -8.92 15.26
CA ARG A 225 -31.54 -9.09 16.10
C ARG A 225 -31.50 -10.39 16.90
N PRO A 226 -32.11 -10.44 18.10
CA PRO A 226 -32.17 -11.65 18.93
C PRO A 226 -33.16 -12.72 18.43
N ASP A 227 -33.88 -12.47 17.33
CA ASP A 227 -34.78 -13.43 16.70
C ASP A 227 -33.99 -14.70 16.26
N ALA A 228 -34.34 -15.84 16.84
CA ALA A 228 -33.67 -17.10 16.54
C ALA A 228 -33.85 -17.51 15.07
N VAL A 229 -32.76 -17.94 14.42
CA VAL A 229 -32.80 -18.50 13.06
C VAL A 229 -33.51 -19.86 13.09
N PRO A 230 -34.59 -20.07 12.31
CA PRO A 230 -35.28 -21.36 12.25
C PRO A 230 -34.35 -22.47 11.73
N ASP A 231 -34.54 -23.69 12.23
CA ASP A 231 -33.69 -24.83 11.88
C ASP A 231 -33.80 -25.19 10.38
N ASP A 232 -34.97 -25.02 9.76
CA ASP A 232 -35.16 -25.25 8.32
C ASP A 232 -34.47 -24.18 7.45
N VAL A 233 -34.41 -22.92 7.91
CA VAL A 233 -33.66 -21.84 7.26
C VAL A 233 -32.16 -22.13 7.34
N LEU A 234 -31.67 -22.49 8.53
CA LEU A 234 -30.27 -22.82 8.75
C LEU A 234 -29.85 -24.06 7.93
N VAL A 235 -30.70 -25.07 7.81
CA VAL A 235 -30.44 -26.24 6.95
C VAL A 235 -30.30 -25.81 5.48
N ARG A 236 -31.20 -25.00 4.92
CA ARG A 236 -31.06 -24.53 3.52
C ARG A 236 -29.77 -23.75 3.28
N VAL A 237 -29.35 -22.93 4.24
CA VAL A 237 -28.09 -22.17 4.20
C VAL A 237 -26.86 -23.11 4.22
N LEU A 238 -26.89 -24.18 5.04
CA LEU A 238 -25.83 -25.18 5.11
C LEU A 238 -25.83 -26.15 3.90
N GLU A 239 -26.99 -26.48 3.35
CA GLU A 239 -27.13 -27.25 2.10
C GLU A 239 -26.53 -26.49 0.92
N ALA A 240 -26.80 -25.18 0.80
CA ALA A 240 -26.18 -24.32 -0.21
C ALA A 240 -24.66 -24.26 -0.07
N ALA A 241 -24.15 -24.15 1.17
CA ALA A 241 -22.72 -24.20 1.46
C ALA A 241 -22.10 -25.55 1.06
N HIS A 242 -22.75 -26.66 1.40
CA HIS A 242 -22.30 -28.02 1.04
C HIS A 242 -22.38 -28.32 -0.47
N ALA A 243 -23.23 -27.60 -1.22
CA ALA A 243 -23.31 -27.68 -2.67
C ALA A 243 -22.18 -26.94 -3.42
N ALA A 244 -21.21 -26.35 -2.73
CA ALA A 244 -20.07 -25.69 -3.36
C ALA A 244 -19.17 -26.68 -4.14
N PRO A 245 -18.53 -26.24 -5.25
CA PRO A 245 -17.53 -27.03 -5.93
C PRO A 245 -16.27 -27.18 -5.07
N SER A 246 -15.60 -28.33 -5.14
CA SER A 246 -14.36 -28.61 -4.40
C SER A 246 -13.32 -29.29 -5.26
N VAL A 247 -12.04 -29.05 -4.94
CA VAL A 247 -10.90 -29.64 -5.65
C VAL A 247 -10.97 -31.17 -5.58
N GLY A 248 -10.98 -31.83 -6.73
CA GLY A 248 -11.15 -33.29 -6.82
C GLY A 248 -12.43 -33.84 -6.19
N TYR A 249 -13.49 -33.03 -6.04
CA TYR A 249 -14.75 -33.37 -5.33
C TYR A 249 -14.52 -33.85 -3.88
N SER A 250 -13.53 -33.26 -3.19
CA SER A 250 -13.11 -33.70 -1.85
C SER A 250 -13.98 -33.21 -0.69
N GLN A 251 -14.84 -32.21 -0.89
CA GLN A 251 -15.70 -31.56 0.13
C GLN A 251 -15.01 -31.43 1.51
N PRO A 252 -13.86 -30.73 1.59
CA PRO A 252 -12.96 -30.82 2.75
C PRO A 252 -13.44 -30.07 4.00
N TRP A 253 -14.60 -29.41 3.96
CA TRP A 253 -15.14 -28.60 5.06
C TRP A 253 -16.03 -29.41 6.02
N ASP A 254 -16.06 -28.97 7.28
CA ASP A 254 -17.17 -29.21 8.20
C ASP A 254 -17.78 -27.87 8.65
N PHE A 255 -18.98 -27.93 9.24
CA PHE A 255 -19.71 -26.78 9.76
C PHE A 255 -20.01 -26.97 11.26
N VAL A 256 -19.33 -26.24 12.13
CA VAL A 256 -19.59 -26.27 13.59
C VAL A 256 -20.61 -25.18 13.93
N VAL A 257 -21.83 -25.59 14.25
CA VAL A 257 -22.94 -24.69 14.60
C VAL A 257 -22.95 -24.41 16.10
N ILE A 258 -22.67 -23.17 16.49
CA ILE A 258 -22.57 -22.73 17.89
C ILE A 258 -23.80 -21.88 18.23
N ARG A 259 -24.63 -22.37 19.17
CA ARG A 259 -25.73 -21.60 19.79
C ARG A 259 -25.51 -21.31 21.27
N SER A 260 -24.65 -22.07 21.94
CA SER A 260 -24.36 -21.90 23.37
C SER A 260 -23.78 -20.50 23.65
N GLU A 261 -24.40 -19.76 24.57
CA GLU A 261 -23.91 -18.45 25.00
C GLU A 261 -22.56 -18.56 25.71
N GLU A 262 -22.34 -19.61 26.50
CA GLU A 262 -21.07 -19.91 27.17
C GLU A 262 -19.90 -20.04 26.18
N THR A 263 -20.09 -20.83 25.10
CA THR A 263 -19.08 -20.97 24.04
C THR A 263 -18.85 -19.66 23.29
N ARG A 264 -19.91 -18.87 23.07
CA ARG A 264 -19.83 -17.57 22.39
C ARG A 264 -19.10 -16.52 23.24
N VAL A 265 -19.27 -16.54 24.57
CA VAL A 265 -18.48 -15.70 25.52
C VAL A 265 -17.00 -16.07 25.46
N VAL A 266 -16.64 -17.36 25.55
CA VAL A 266 -15.23 -17.79 25.46
C VAL A 266 -14.58 -17.31 24.16
N VAL A 267 -15.26 -17.46 23.01
CA VAL A 267 -14.73 -17.00 21.72
C VAL A 267 -14.67 -15.46 21.64
N GLN A 268 -15.63 -14.75 22.23
CA GLN A 268 -15.62 -13.28 22.25
C GLN A 268 -14.50 -12.69 23.12
N GLU A 269 -14.10 -13.38 24.20
CA GLU A 269 -12.87 -13.05 24.94
C GLU A 269 -11.60 -13.23 24.08
N LEU A 270 -11.52 -14.27 23.25
CA LEU A 270 -10.40 -14.43 22.29
C LEU A 270 -10.38 -13.24 21.29
N ALA A 271 -11.55 -12.89 20.75
CA ALA A 271 -11.72 -11.78 19.80
C ALA A 271 -11.22 -10.45 20.38
N GLN A 272 -11.63 -10.13 21.61
CA GLN A 272 -11.29 -8.87 22.25
C GLN A 272 -9.79 -8.77 22.59
N ARG A 273 -9.14 -9.87 23.02
CA ARG A 273 -7.67 -9.87 23.25
C ARG A 273 -6.89 -9.51 21.99
N GLN A 274 -7.24 -10.12 20.85
CA GLN A 274 -6.56 -9.85 19.57
C GLN A 274 -6.90 -8.46 19.02
N ARG A 275 -8.13 -7.99 19.21
CA ARG A 275 -8.54 -6.61 18.88
C ARG A 275 -7.71 -5.58 19.64
N GLU A 276 -7.47 -5.78 20.93
CA GLU A 276 -6.64 -4.90 21.77
C GLU A 276 -5.16 -4.92 21.37
N ALA A 277 -4.62 -6.10 21.05
CA ALA A 277 -3.26 -6.25 20.55
C ALA A 277 -3.06 -5.51 19.21
N TYR A 278 -3.99 -5.68 18.25
CA TYR A 278 -3.93 -5.01 16.95
C TYR A 278 -4.13 -3.50 17.07
N ALA A 279 -5.11 -3.04 17.87
CA ALA A 279 -5.30 -1.62 18.16
C ALA A 279 -4.04 -0.95 18.75
N SER A 280 -3.28 -1.70 19.55
CA SER A 280 -2.01 -1.26 20.15
C SER A 280 -0.83 -1.21 19.18
N SER A 281 -0.89 -1.94 18.04
CA SER A 281 0.12 -1.86 16.97
C SER A 281 -0.12 -0.74 15.95
N LEU A 282 -1.37 -0.24 15.85
CA LEU A 282 -1.74 0.77 14.85
C LEU A 282 -1.18 2.17 15.19
N PRO A 283 -0.84 2.99 14.19
CA PRO A 283 -0.60 4.42 14.39
C PRO A 283 -1.81 5.12 14.99
N LYS A 284 -1.62 6.14 15.84
CA LYS A 284 -2.69 6.75 16.68
C LYS A 284 -3.99 7.09 15.93
N ALA A 285 -3.89 7.63 14.71
CA ALA A 285 -5.03 7.98 13.88
C ALA A 285 -5.84 6.74 13.45
N ARG A 286 -5.16 5.74 12.88
CA ARG A 286 -5.72 4.42 12.55
C ARG A 286 -6.27 3.71 13.78
N ALA A 287 -5.57 3.74 14.92
CA ALA A 287 -6.00 3.11 16.16
C ALA A 287 -7.33 3.71 16.66
N LYS A 288 -7.49 5.04 16.62
CA LYS A 288 -8.75 5.70 16.96
C LYS A 288 -9.89 5.25 16.02
N GLN A 289 -9.68 5.33 14.71
CA GLN A 289 -10.66 4.91 13.70
C GLN A 289 -11.04 3.42 13.86
N PHE A 290 -10.06 2.56 14.14
CA PHE A 290 -10.27 1.13 14.36
C PHE A 290 -11.05 0.81 15.63
N LEU A 291 -10.89 1.59 16.71
CA LEU A 291 -11.65 1.40 17.94
C LEU A 291 -13.12 1.86 17.79
N GLU A 292 -13.37 2.86 16.94
CA GLU A 292 -14.72 3.28 16.52
C GLU A 292 -15.39 2.24 15.60
N ILE A 293 -14.62 1.45 14.85
CA ILE A 293 -15.10 0.30 14.08
C ILE A 293 -15.34 -0.90 15.01
N LYS A 294 -16.59 -1.38 15.04
CA LYS A 294 -16.93 -2.68 15.62
C LYS A 294 -16.40 -3.79 14.71
N VAL A 295 -15.84 -4.87 15.29
CA VAL A 295 -15.12 -5.91 14.52
C VAL A 295 -15.77 -7.30 14.54
N GLU A 296 -16.71 -7.52 15.47
CA GLU A 296 -17.33 -8.81 15.76
C GLU A 296 -18.81 -8.61 16.17
N ALA A 297 -19.60 -9.69 16.12
CA ALA A 297 -20.99 -9.70 16.58
C ALA A 297 -21.37 -11.05 17.25
N ILE A 298 -20.39 -11.71 17.89
CA ILE A 298 -20.44 -13.09 18.38
C ILE A 298 -21.58 -13.28 19.39
N LEU A 299 -21.68 -12.37 20.36
CA LEU A 299 -22.72 -12.43 21.40
C LEU A 299 -24.09 -11.96 20.91
N GLU A 300 -24.12 -11.02 19.96
CA GLU A 300 -25.35 -10.44 19.40
C GLU A 300 -26.06 -11.38 18.40
N THR A 301 -25.33 -12.26 17.72
CA THR A 301 -25.94 -13.23 16.81
C THR A 301 -26.48 -14.47 17.54
N PRO A 302 -27.70 -14.94 17.21
CA PRO A 302 -28.31 -16.12 17.85
C PRO A 302 -27.61 -17.43 17.47
N VAL A 303 -26.78 -17.44 16.42
CA VAL A 303 -25.98 -18.60 16.01
C VAL A 303 -24.67 -18.14 15.33
N ASN A 304 -23.58 -18.82 15.64
CA ASN A 304 -22.33 -18.72 14.90
C ASN A 304 -22.05 -20.02 14.15
N ILE A 305 -21.35 -19.92 13.03
CA ILE A 305 -20.96 -21.08 12.20
C ILE A 305 -19.45 -20.99 11.98
N VAL A 306 -18.72 -22.03 12.37
CA VAL A 306 -17.31 -22.18 12.05
C VAL A 306 -17.19 -23.10 10.84
N VAL A 307 -16.50 -22.64 9.80
CA VAL A 307 -16.21 -23.42 8.60
C VAL A 307 -14.75 -23.84 8.66
N THR A 308 -14.50 -25.14 8.56
CA THR A 308 -13.16 -25.72 8.73
C THR A 308 -12.57 -26.24 7.42
N VAL A 309 -11.36 -26.81 7.51
CA VAL A 309 -10.80 -27.66 6.47
C VAL A 309 -10.06 -28.86 7.08
N ASP A 310 -10.54 -30.05 6.76
CA ASP A 310 -9.84 -31.32 6.95
C ASP A 310 -8.94 -31.56 5.72
N THR A 311 -7.65 -31.30 5.89
CA THR A 311 -6.66 -31.46 4.82
C THR A 311 -6.41 -32.92 4.42
N THR A 312 -6.90 -33.88 5.21
CA THR A 312 -6.74 -35.32 4.97
C THR A 312 -7.91 -35.92 4.15
N ARG A 313 -9.09 -35.31 4.21
CA ARG A 313 -10.33 -35.76 3.53
C ARG A 313 -10.12 -36.01 2.05
N GLY A 314 -10.66 -37.10 1.50
CA GLY A 314 -10.44 -37.48 0.09
C GLY A 314 -9.06 -38.10 -0.22
N GLY A 315 -8.18 -38.25 0.78
CA GLY A 315 -6.97 -39.06 0.71
C GLY A 315 -5.83 -38.51 -0.16
N ARG A 316 -4.85 -39.38 -0.45
CA ARG A 316 -3.58 -39.02 -1.11
C ARG A 316 -3.70 -38.70 -2.61
N HIS A 317 -4.79 -39.10 -3.26
CA HIS A 317 -4.95 -39.04 -4.72
C HIS A 317 -6.04 -38.07 -5.18
N THR A 318 -6.39 -37.09 -4.34
CA THR A 318 -7.29 -35.99 -4.71
C THR A 318 -6.70 -35.18 -5.86
N LEU A 319 -7.36 -35.22 -7.02
CA LEU A 319 -6.97 -34.48 -8.23
C LEU A 319 -6.76 -32.99 -7.91
N GLY A 320 -5.68 -32.40 -8.43
CA GLY A 320 -5.30 -30.99 -8.19
C GLY A 320 -4.68 -30.73 -6.81
N ARG A 321 -5.26 -31.24 -5.71
CA ARG A 321 -4.73 -30.99 -4.36
C ARG A 321 -3.36 -31.62 -4.12
N GLN A 322 -3.04 -32.73 -4.78
CA GLN A 322 -1.73 -33.39 -4.67
C GLN A 322 -0.57 -32.53 -5.21
N THR A 323 -0.83 -31.59 -6.13
CA THR A 323 0.15 -30.61 -6.63
C THR A 323 -0.02 -29.22 -6.00
N GLN A 324 -1.22 -28.88 -5.50
CA GLN A 324 -1.51 -27.62 -4.81
C GLN A 324 -2.36 -27.86 -3.53
N PRO A 325 -1.73 -28.19 -2.38
CA PRO A 325 -2.44 -28.49 -1.13
C PRO A 325 -3.40 -27.40 -0.66
N GLN A 326 -3.06 -26.12 -0.89
CA GLN A 326 -3.86 -24.93 -0.56
C GLN A 326 -5.26 -24.90 -1.22
N MET A 327 -5.50 -25.74 -2.23
CA MET A 327 -6.83 -25.88 -2.84
C MET A 327 -7.88 -26.50 -1.90
N GLY A 328 -7.46 -27.14 -0.79
CA GLY A 328 -8.36 -27.55 0.29
C GLY A 328 -9.05 -26.34 0.94
N PRO A 329 -8.30 -25.45 1.64
CA PRO A 329 -8.84 -24.21 2.20
C PRO A 329 -9.63 -23.35 1.19
N TYR A 330 -9.15 -23.25 -0.06
CA TYR A 330 -9.88 -22.50 -1.10
C TYR A 330 -11.23 -23.14 -1.46
N SER A 331 -11.35 -24.47 -1.41
CA SER A 331 -12.64 -25.15 -1.60
C SER A 331 -13.61 -24.82 -0.46
N SER A 332 -13.14 -24.79 0.80
CA SER A 332 -13.94 -24.33 1.94
C SER A 332 -14.35 -22.86 1.83
N ALA A 333 -13.51 -21.99 1.27
CA ALA A 333 -13.88 -20.59 1.03
C ALA A 333 -15.04 -20.42 0.02
N LEU A 334 -15.16 -21.32 -0.97
CA LEU A 334 -16.32 -21.34 -1.88
C LEU A 334 -17.60 -21.79 -1.16
N ALA A 335 -17.49 -22.70 -0.19
CA ALA A 335 -18.61 -23.04 0.70
C ALA A 335 -19.05 -21.83 1.55
N VAL A 336 -18.12 -20.96 1.97
CA VAL A 336 -18.45 -19.73 2.71
C VAL A 336 -19.18 -18.69 1.84
N GLU A 337 -18.76 -18.43 0.59
CA GLU A 337 -19.51 -17.49 -0.29
C GLU A 337 -20.91 -18.05 -0.61
N ASN A 338 -21.04 -19.36 -0.86
CA ASN A 338 -22.35 -20.00 -1.03
C ASN A 338 -23.25 -19.80 0.21
N LEU A 339 -22.70 -19.99 1.41
CA LEU A 339 -23.38 -19.72 2.68
C LEU A 339 -23.85 -18.26 2.76
N TRP A 340 -22.98 -17.31 2.40
CA TRP A 340 -23.26 -15.86 2.43
C TRP A 340 -24.39 -15.46 1.48
N LEU A 341 -24.37 -15.99 0.26
CA LEU A 341 -25.38 -15.72 -0.77
C LEU A 341 -26.74 -16.32 -0.37
N ALA A 342 -26.75 -17.56 0.14
CA ALA A 342 -27.97 -18.21 0.64
C ALA A 342 -28.54 -17.46 1.87
N ALA A 343 -27.71 -17.12 2.85
CA ALA A 343 -28.11 -16.36 4.02
C ALA A 343 -28.71 -14.99 3.63
N ARG A 344 -28.06 -14.25 2.70
CA ARG A 344 -28.60 -12.98 2.19
C ARG A 344 -29.96 -13.15 1.50
N ALA A 345 -30.20 -14.27 0.81
CA ALA A 345 -31.49 -14.57 0.18
C ALA A 345 -32.59 -14.92 1.20
N GLU A 346 -32.26 -15.64 2.27
CA GLU A 346 -33.14 -15.94 3.41
C GLU A 346 -33.38 -14.73 4.35
N GLY A 347 -32.76 -13.58 4.07
CA GLY A 347 -32.91 -12.34 4.86
C GLY A 347 -32.01 -12.29 6.11
N LEU A 348 -31.03 -13.18 6.22
CA LEU A 348 -30.03 -13.20 7.28
C LEU A 348 -28.83 -12.31 6.93
N GLY A 349 -28.32 -11.59 7.92
CA GLY A 349 -26.98 -11.02 7.90
C GLY A 349 -25.93 -12.09 8.22
N VAL A 350 -24.73 -11.91 7.66
CA VAL A 350 -23.54 -12.67 8.02
C VAL A 350 -22.39 -11.69 8.22
N GLY A 351 -21.62 -11.85 9.30
CA GLY A 351 -20.39 -11.12 9.57
C GLY A 351 -19.22 -12.07 9.76
N TRP A 352 -18.09 -11.82 9.10
CA TRP A 352 -16.87 -12.63 9.24
C TRP A 352 -15.98 -12.03 10.33
N VAL A 353 -15.63 -12.85 11.33
CA VAL A 353 -14.69 -12.47 12.40
C VAL A 353 -13.34 -13.16 12.18
N SER A 354 -12.26 -12.39 12.18
CA SER A 354 -10.89 -12.85 11.89
C SER A 354 -9.86 -12.44 12.94
N PHE A 355 -10.31 -11.95 14.10
CA PHE A 355 -9.45 -11.49 15.19
C PHE A 355 -9.19 -12.61 16.21
N PHE A 356 -8.54 -13.69 15.79
CA PHE A 356 -8.26 -14.84 16.66
C PHE A 356 -6.81 -15.31 16.50
N ASP A 357 -6.25 -15.89 17.57
CA ASP A 357 -5.21 -16.90 17.38
C ASP A 357 -5.93 -18.21 16.99
N GLU A 358 -5.53 -18.80 15.86
CA GLU A 358 -6.19 -19.98 15.30
C GLU A 358 -6.13 -21.18 16.26
N ARG A 359 -5.04 -21.33 17.01
CA ARG A 359 -4.85 -22.44 17.96
C ARG A 359 -5.65 -22.22 19.23
N GLU A 360 -5.71 -20.99 19.75
CA GLU A 360 -6.61 -20.67 20.87
C GLU A 360 -8.07 -20.96 20.51
N LEU A 361 -8.50 -20.59 19.29
CA LEU A 361 -9.85 -20.85 18.79
C LEU A 361 -10.13 -22.35 18.58
N ALA A 362 -9.23 -23.07 17.92
CA ALA A 362 -9.36 -24.52 17.69
C ALA A 362 -9.45 -25.30 19.01
N ASN A 363 -8.62 -24.96 20.00
CA ASN A 363 -8.67 -25.56 21.34
C ASN A 363 -9.98 -25.22 22.08
N ALA A 364 -10.44 -23.96 22.03
CA ALA A 364 -11.69 -23.54 22.67
C ALA A 364 -12.94 -24.22 22.09
N LEU A 365 -12.86 -24.68 20.84
CA LEU A 365 -13.93 -25.41 20.14
C LEU A 365 -13.76 -26.94 20.17
N GLY A 366 -12.63 -27.46 20.69
CA GLY A 366 -12.33 -28.89 20.72
C GLY A 366 -12.07 -29.51 19.34
N LEU A 367 -11.53 -28.74 18.38
CA LEU A 367 -11.19 -29.25 17.05
C LEU A 367 -9.98 -30.21 17.10
N PRO A 368 -9.93 -31.25 16.25
CA PRO A 368 -8.74 -32.10 16.13
C PRO A 368 -7.54 -31.38 15.50
N ASP A 369 -6.32 -31.74 15.89
CA ASP A 369 -5.02 -31.19 15.43
C ASP A 369 -4.75 -31.16 13.90
N HIS A 370 -5.66 -31.69 13.07
CA HIS A 370 -5.56 -31.76 11.60
C HIS A 370 -6.70 -31.03 10.88
N VAL A 371 -7.50 -30.25 11.61
CA VAL A 371 -8.67 -29.52 11.13
C VAL A 371 -8.46 -28.03 11.38
N ASP A 372 -8.06 -27.31 10.33
CA ASP A 372 -7.75 -25.88 10.39
C ASP A 372 -9.04 -25.03 10.28
N VAL A 373 -9.02 -23.78 10.74
CA VAL A 373 -10.20 -22.89 10.75
C VAL A 373 -10.18 -21.94 9.55
N VAL A 374 -11.13 -22.11 8.63
CA VAL A 374 -11.21 -21.27 7.42
C VAL A 374 -12.03 -19.99 7.67
N ALA A 375 -13.14 -20.09 8.41
CA ALA A 375 -13.97 -18.92 8.74
C ALA A 375 -14.70 -19.08 10.08
N TYR A 376 -14.88 -17.96 10.78
CA TYR A 376 -15.82 -17.84 11.90
C TYR A 376 -16.90 -16.81 11.54
N LEU A 377 -18.15 -17.25 11.46
CA LEU A 377 -19.26 -16.46 10.92
C LEU A 377 -20.31 -16.19 12.00
N CYS A 378 -20.68 -14.92 12.17
CA CYS A 378 -21.83 -14.49 12.97
C CYS A 378 -23.08 -14.43 12.08
N VAL A 379 -24.16 -15.14 12.42
CA VAL A 379 -25.35 -15.28 11.57
C VAL A 379 -26.65 -14.99 12.33
N GLY A 380 -27.52 -14.16 11.75
CA GLY A 380 -28.81 -13.81 12.35
C GLY A 380 -29.65 -12.87 11.49
N TYR A 381 -30.89 -12.63 11.88
CA TYR A 381 -31.69 -11.56 11.26
C TYR A 381 -31.12 -10.18 11.58
N VAL A 382 -31.36 -9.22 10.71
CA VAL A 382 -30.87 -7.83 10.84
C VAL A 382 -32.01 -6.82 10.73
N ASP A 383 -31.84 -5.64 11.32
CA ASP A 383 -32.80 -4.53 11.18
C ASP A 383 -32.82 -3.96 9.75
N ALA A 384 -31.66 -3.87 9.11
CA ALA A 384 -31.49 -3.45 7.71
C ALA A 384 -30.16 -3.97 7.13
N PHE A 385 -30.08 -4.05 5.81
CA PHE A 385 -28.81 -4.24 5.09
C PHE A 385 -28.30 -2.87 4.59
N PRO A 386 -27.03 -2.49 4.82
CA PRO A 386 -26.50 -1.21 4.37
C PRO A 386 -26.28 -1.20 2.84
N GLU A 387 -26.56 -0.06 2.20
CA GLU A 387 -26.49 0.11 0.74
C GLU A 387 -25.05 -0.12 0.21
N GLU A 388 -24.03 0.25 0.98
CA GLU A 388 -22.61 0.02 0.70
C GLU A 388 -21.91 -0.74 1.84
N PRO A 389 -20.71 -1.31 1.64
CA PRO A 389 -19.93 -1.93 2.71
C PRO A 389 -19.55 -0.93 3.82
N GLU A 390 -19.64 -1.33 5.09
CA GLU A 390 -19.35 -0.47 6.26
C GLU A 390 -17.94 0.16 6.23
N LEU A 391 -16.95 -0.57 5.73
CA LEU A 391 -15.57 -0.09 5.58
C LEU A 391 -15.38 0.92 4.42
N ALA A 392 -16.32 0.96 3.47
CA ALA A 392 -16.34 1.96 2.41
C ALA A 392 -17.02 3.25 2.90
N SER A 393 -18.16 3.13 3.59
CA SER A 393 -18.90 4.29 4.13
C SER A 393 -18.17 5.03 5.25
N SER A 394 -17.37 4.32 6.06
CA SER A 394 -16.42 4.93 7.02
C SER A 394 -15.17 5.51 6.35
N GLY A 395 -14.93 5.21 5.06
CA GLY A 395 -13.74 5.63 4.33
C GLY A 395 -12.44 4.94 4.75
N TRP A 396 -12.54 3.80 5.44
CA TRP A 396 -11.40 2.95 5.84
C TRP A 396 -10.73 2.27 4.63
N ALA A 397 -11.51 1.90 3.62
CA ALA A 397 -11.04 1.37 2.35
C ALA A 397 -11.92 1.84 1.18
N LYS A 398 -11.49 1.60 -0.07
CA LYS A 398 -12.25 1.87 -1.29
C LYS A 398 -12.33 0.61 -2.17
N ALA A 399 -13.35 0.54 -3.03
CA ALA A 399 -13.42 -0.48 -4.07
C ALA A 399 -12.40 -0.20 -5.19
N ARG A 400 -11.74 -1.24 -5.71
CA ARG A 400 -10.92 -1.16 -6.93
C ARG A 400 -11.83 -1.23 -8.17
N PRO A 401 -11.61 -0.40 -9.20
CA PRO A 401 -12.24 -0.56 -10.52
C PRO A 401 -11.97 -1.95 -11.12
N LEU A 402 -12.92 -2.48 -11.89
CA LEU A 402 -12.78 -3.79 -12.56
C LEU A 402 -11.61 -3.82 -13.55
N SER A 403 -11.36 -2.73 -14.27
CA SER A 403 -10.21 -2.57 -15.18
C SER A 403 -8.84 -2.64 -14.49
N TRP A 404 -8.77 -2.53 -13.15
CA TRP A 404 -7.54 -2.69 -12.38
C TRP A 404 -7.24 -4.14 -11.96
N VAL A 405 -8.09 -5.09 -12.33
CA VAL A 405 -7.94 -6.53 -12.01
C VAL A 405 -8.17 -7.46 -13.21
N VAL A 406 -8.54 -6.91 -14.38
CA VAL A 406 -8.63 -7.67 -15.64
C VAL A 406 -7.35 -7.42 -16.45
N HIS A 407 -6.77 -8.51 -16.95
CA HIS A 407 -5.60 -8.49 -17.83
C HIS A 407 -5.84 -9.41 -19.04
N GLU A 408 -5.44 -8.98 -20.23
CA GLU A 408 -5.59 -9.78 -21.47
C GLU A 408 -4.28 -10.49 -21.83
N GLU A 409 -4.33 -11.82 -21.98
CA GLU A 409 -3.21 -12.78 -22.18
C GLU A 409 -2.11 -12.78 -21.09
N THR A 410 -1.60 -11.62 -20.70
CA THR A 410 -0.46 -11.49 -19.78
C THR A 410 -0.70 -10.42 -18.72
N TYR A 411 -0.21 -10.67 -17.50
CA TYR A 411 -0.28 -9.71 -16.40
C TYR A 411 0.38 -8.38 -16.81
N GLY A 412 -0.30 -7.27 -16.53
CA GLY A 412 0.12 -5.91 -16.93
C GLY A 412 -0.67 -5.32 -18.09
N ARG A 413 -1.14 -6.12 -19.07
CA ARG A 413 -1.99 -5.64 -20.19
C ARG A 413 -3.43 -5.38 -19.72
N ARG A 414 -3.75 -4.18 -19.24
CA ARG A 414 -5.03 -3.85 -18.57
C ARG A 414 -6.10 -3.37 -19.56
N GLY A 415 -7.33 -3.87 -19.40
CA GLY A 415 -8.50 -3.46 -20.17
C GLY A 415 -9.71 -4.33 -19.85
N LEU A 416 -10.93 -3.89 -20.17
CA LEU A 416 -12.11 -4.78 -20.13
C LEU A 416 -12.19 -5.60 -21.44
N PRO A 417 -12.83 -6.78 -21.45
CA PRO A 417 -12.94 -7.60 -22.65
C PRO A 417 -13.65 -6.85 -23.79
N GLY A 418 -12.95 -6.63 -24.90
CA GLY A 418 -13.43 -5.84 -26.05
C GLY A 418 -12.94 -4.39 -26.10
N GLU A 419 -12.18 -3.93 -25.10
CA GLU A 419 -11.39 -2.69 -25.15
C GLU A 419 -9.95 -3.00 -25.62
N GLU A 420 -9.23 -1.99 -26.15
CA GLU A 420 -7.81 -2.13 -26.49
C GLU A 420 -6.95 -2.01 -25.21
N PRO A 421 -6.13 -3.01 -24.84
CA PRO A 421 -5.43 -2.97 -23.57
C PRO A 421 -4.29 -1.94 -23.52
N VAL A 422 -4.21 -1.21 -22.40
CA VAL A 422 -3.20 -0.18 -22.13
C VAL A 422 -2.21 -0.65 -21.05
N SER A 423 -1.01 -0.05 -21.02
CA SER A 423 -0.11 -0.20 -19.87
C SER A 423 -0.64 0.53 -18.63
N LEU A 424 -0.14 0.16 -17.45
CA LEU A 424 -0.51 0.84 -16.20
C LEU A 424 -0.01 2.30 -16.21
N LEU A 425 1.15 2.54 -16.83
CA LEU A 425 1.68 3.88 -17.02
C LEU A 425 0.71 4.74 -17.87
N GLU A 426 0.32 4.29 -19.06
CA GLU A 426 -0.59 5.03 -19.95
C GLU A 426 -1.97 5.29 -19.33
N GLU A 427 -2.56 4.27 -18.68
CA GLU A 427 -3.83 4.41 -17.94
C GLU A 427 -3.75 5.52 -16.88
N THR A 428 -2.60 5.63 -16.22
CA THR A 428 -2.37 6.60 -15.15
C THR A 428 -2.06 8.00 -15.69
N LEU A 429 -1.30 8.11 -16.78
CA LEU A 429 -1.03 9.41 -17.43
C LEU A 429 -2.30 10.07 -17.95
N GLN A 430 -3.25 9.30 -18.49
CA GLN A 430 -4.57 9.81 -18.89
C GLN A 430 -5.45 10.27 -17.71
N ALA A 431 -5.15 9.80 -16.49
CA ALA A 431 -5.87 10.15 -15.27
C ALA A 431 -5.30 11.37 -14.53
N VAL A 432 -4.02 11.73 -14.74
CA VAL A 432 -3.42 12.98 -14.25
C VAL A 432 -4.14 14.18 -14.87
N ARG A 433 -4.43 15.22 -14.06
CA ARG A 433 -5.13 16.44 -14.52
C ARG A 433 -4.63 17.68 -13.79
N PRO A 434 -4.65 18.86 -14.43
CA PRO A 434 -4.38 20.13 -13.77
C PRO A 434 -5.32 20.40 -12.59
N LEU A 435 -4.81 21.18 -11.63
CA LEU A 435 -5.56 21.65 -10.46
C LEU A 435 -6.88 22.32 -10.86
N ASP A 436 -7.94 22.07 -10.09
CA ASP A 436 -9.25 22.66 -10.34
C ASP A 436 -9.26 24.17 -10.02
N ALA A 437 -9.29 25.00 -11.08
CA ALA A 437 -9.28 26.45 -10.96
C ALA A 437 -10.47 27.03 -10.18
N LYS A 438 -11.62 26.34 -10.12
CA LYS A 438 -12.79 26.77 -9.34
C LYS A 438 -12.57 26.52 -7.85
N ALA A 439 -12.08 25.34 -7.47
CA ALA A 439 -11.77 25.02 -6.08
C ALA A 439 -10.58 25.85 -5.55
N LEU A 440 -9.54 26.05 -6.38
CA LEU A 440 -8.40 26.92 -6.09
C LEU A 440 -8.83 28.39 -5.93
N GLY A 441 -9.72 28.89 -6.80
CA GLY A 441 -10.30 30.24 -6.69
C GLY A 441 -11.15 30.41 -5.42
N ALA A 442 -11.98 29.42 -5.07
CA ALA A 442 -12.77 29.43 -3.85
C ALA A 442 -11.89 29.47 -2.58
N ALA A 443 -10.78 28.72 -2.58
CA ALA A 443 -9.82 28.73 -1.47
C ALA A 443 -9.14 30.10 -1.31
N TRP A 444 -8.68 30.72 -2.41
CA TRP A 444 -8.07 32.04 -2.36
C TRP A 444 -9.06 33.15 -1.95
N GLU A 445 -10.32 33.08 -2.36
CA GLU A 445 -11.32 34.04 -1.89
C GLU A 445 -11.63 33.83 -0.40
N HIS A 446 -11.72 32.58 0.08
CA HIS A 446 -11.85 32.33 1.51
C HIS A 446 -10.68 32.91 2.31
N GLN A 447 -9.43 32.71 1.87
CA GLN A 447 -8.22 33.26 2.51
C GLN A 447 -8.24 34.80 2.64
N ARG A 448 -8.99 35.51 1.79
CA ARG A 448 -9.20 36.96 1.83
C ARG A 448 -10.29 37.39 2.81
N THR A 449 -11.21 36.49 3.17
CA THR A 449 -12.30 36.75 4.15
C THR A 449 -11.93 36.42 5.60
N MET A 450 -10.84 35.68 5.84
CA MET A 450 -10.40 35.31 7.18
C MET A 450 -9.90 36.53 7.97
N THR A 451 -10.02 36.49 9.30
CA THR A 451 -9.59 37.56 10.24
C THR A 451 -8.06 37.61 10.39
N LYS A 452 -7.35 37.93 9.30
CA LYS A 452 -5.89 38.08 9.22
C LYS A 452 -5.50 39.09 8.14
N PRO A 453 -4.31 39.70 8.18
CA PRO A 453 -3.77 40.40 7.02
C PRO A 453 -3.62 39.44 5.83
N PRO A 454 -3.95 39.84 4.58
CA PRO A 454 -3.79 38.96 3.41
C PRO A 454 -2.35 38.47 3.25
N GLY A 455 -2.17 37.17 3.02
CA GLY A 455 -0.85 36.53 2.90
C GLY A 455 -0.08 36.30 4.21
N SER A 456 -0.64 36.66 5.38
CA SER A 456 0.11 36.57 6.64
C SER A 456 0.40 35.14 7.14
N LEU A 457 -0.21 34.11 6.54
CA LEU A 457 0.14 32.70 6.81
C LEU A 457 1.10 32.12 5.76
N GLY A 458 1.51 32.92 4.78
CA GLY A 458 2.52 32.56 3.78
C GLY A 458 2.22 31.24 3.06
N ILE A 459 3.14 30.28 3.17
CA ILE A 459 3.07 28.97 2.49
C ILE A 459 1.79 28.17 2.84
N LEU A 460 1.20 28.39 4.02
CA LEU A 460 -0.03 27.71 4.43
C LEU A 460 -1.25 28.14 3.59
N GLU A 461 -1.26 29.38 3.08
CA GLU A 461 -2.33 29.84 2.17
C GLU A 461 -2.19 29.15 0.80
N THR A 462 -0.96 29.05 0.30
CA THR A 462 -0.62 28.33 -0.94
C THR A 462 -0.96 26.85 -0.85
N ILE A 463 -0.55 26.15 0.22
CA ILE A 463 -0.83 24.72 0.41
C ILE A 463 -2.35 24.49 0.53
N GLY A 464 -3.09 25.34 1.26
CA GLY A 464 -4.54 25.25 1.34
C GLY A 464 -5.24 25.38 -0.03
N ALA A 465 -4.77 26.30 -0.88
CA ALA A 465 -5.27 26.46 -2.25
C ALA A 465 -4.87 25.31 -3.18
N GLN A 466 -3.63 24.80 -3.06
CA GLN A 466 -3.13 23.64 -3.81
C GLN A 466 -3.95 22.38 -3.50
N LEU A 467 -4.15 22.06 -2.21
CA LEU A 467 -4.96 20.93 -1.77
C LEU A 467 -6.42 21.04 -2.26
N SER A 468 -6.99 22.25 -2.25
CA SER A 468 -8.34 22.51 -2.78
C SER A 468 -8.42 22.24 -4.29
N GLY A 469 -7.44 22.74 -5.05
CA GLY A 469 -7.32 22.49 -6.48
C GLY A 469 -7.11 21.01 -6.82
N LEU A 470 -6.27 20.30 -6.06
CA LEU A 470 -5.96 18.89 -6.27
C LEU A 470 -7.19 18.01 -6.01
N ALA A 471 -7.80 18.15 -4.82
CA ALA A 471 -9.01 17.43 -4.44
C ALA A 471 -10.26 17.86 -5.22
N ARG A 472 -10.16 18.96 -5.98
CA ARG A 472 -11.24 19.57 -6.79
C ARG A 472 -12.46 20.00 -5.98
N THR A 473 -12.27 20.31 -4.70
CA THR A 473 -13.32 20.70 -3.76
C THR A 473 -12.79 21.70 -2.74
N PHE A 474 -13.68 22.53 -2.21
CA PHE A 474 -13.38 23.48 -1.14
C PHE A 474 -14.46 23.40 -0.04
N PRO A 475 -14.10 23.24 1.25
CA PRO A 475 -12.75 22.98 1.75
C PRO A 475 -12.20 21.62 1.27
N PRO A 476 -10.87 21.44 1.19
CA PRO A 476 -10.27 20.16 0.85
C PRO A 476 -10.45 19.14 1.99
N PRO A 477 -10.46 17.83 1.69
CA PRO A 477 -10.36 16.81 2.73
C PRO A 477 -9.00 16.90 3.43
N VAL A 478 -8.96 16.60 4.73
CA VAL A 478 -7.72 16.47 5.49
C VAL A 478 -6.92 15.28 4.93
N PRO A 479 -5.60 15.41 4.68
CA PRO A 479 -4.75 14.33 4.16
C PRO A 479 -4.33 13.35 5.26
N GLU A 480 -5.29 12.84 6.04
CA GLU A 480 -5.10 11.89 7.14
C GLU A 480 -6.16 10.75 7.06
N PRO A 481 -5.81 9.46 7.29
CA PRO A 481 -4.47 8.93 7.56
C PRO A 481 -3.51 9.11 6.38
N ALA A 482 -2.21 8.98 6.63
CA ALA A 482 -1.18 9.07 5.61
C ALA A 482 -0.12 7.97 5.77
N ALA A 483 0.55 7.63 4.66
CA ALA A 483 1.55 6.58 4.59
C ALA A 483 2.85 7.08 3.93
N VAL A 484 4.00 6.70 4.48
CA VAL A 484 5.30 6.83 3.84
C VAL A 484 5.67 5.52 3.15
N ALA A 485 6.01 5.59 1.88
CA ALA A 485 6.53 4.46 1.11
C ALA A 485 8.04 4.63 0.94
N VAL A 486 8.82 3.77 1.60
CA VAL A 486 10.28 3.74 1.53
C VAL A 486 10.68 2.77 0.43
N PHE A 487 11.08 3.29 -0.74
CA PHE A 487 11.50 2.50 -1.89
C PHE A 487 13.00 2.17 -1.80
N ALA A 488 13.33 0.88 -1.84
CA ALA A 488 14.69 0.38 -1.65
C ALA A 488 15.28 -0.19 -2.95
N GLY A 489 16.52 0.19 -3.25
CA GLY A 489 17.24 -0.21 -4.47
C GLY A 489 18.75 -0.06 -4.33
N ASP A 490 19.51 -1.06 -4.79
CA ASP A 490 20.98 -1.03 -4.77
C ASP A 490 21.55 -0.54 -6.11
N HIS A 491 22.63 0.24 -6.05
CA HIS A 491 23.20 0.89 -7.23
C HIS A 491 24.53 0.28 -7.67
N GLY A 492 24.63 -0.16 -8.93
CA GLY A 492 25.85 -0.75 -9.49
C GLY A 492 27.06 0.20 -9.51
N VAL A 493 26.82 1.51 -9.60
CA VAL A 493 27.87 2.55 -9.54
C VAL A 493 28.57 2.62 -8.17
N HIS A 494 28.09 1.89 -7.15
CA HIS A 494 28.84 1.63 -5.91
C HIS A 494 30.26 1.11 -6.19
N ALA A 495 30.43 0.28 -7.23
CA ALA A 495 31.71 -0.27 -7.67
C ALA A 495 32.78 0.82 -7.98
N GLN A 496 32.36 2.04 -8.34
CA GLN A 496 33.26 3.17 -8.60
C GLN A 496 33.73 3.89 -7.32
N GLY A 497 33.40 3.37 -6.12
CA GLY A 497 33.91 3.90 -4.86
C GLY A 497 33.41 5.33 -4.55
N VAL A 498 32.14 5.60 -4.85
CA VAL A 498 31.42 6.87 -4.62
C VAL A 498 30.72 6.95 -3.25
N SER A 499 30.86 5.93 -2.42
CA SER A 499 30.34 5.84 -1.05
C SER A 499 31.32 5.06 -0.17
N PRO A 500 31.58 5.47 1.08
CA PRO A 500 32.39 4.72 2.04
C PRO A 500 31.63 3.53 2.67
N TRP A 501 30.30 3.49 2.52
CA TRP A 501 29.46 2.44 3.08
C TRP A 501 29.40 1.20 2.17
N PRO A 502 29.47 -0.03 2.71
CA PRO A 502 29.29 -1.25 1.92
C PRO A 502 27.82 -1.41 1.49
N GLN A 503 27.61 -1.98 0.31
CA GLN A 503 26.28 -2.11 -0.33
C GLN A 503 25.26 -2.85 0.54
N GLU A 504 25.70 -3.83 1.33
CA GLU A 504 24.88 -4.58 2.30
C GLU A 504 24.06 -3.70 3.27
N VAL A 505 24.50 -2.45 3.51
CA VAL A 505 23.78 -1.51 4.39
C VAL A 505 22.36 -1.22 3.88
N THR A 506 22.09 -1.30 2.57
CA THR A 506 20.73 -1.22 2.02
C THR A 506 19.82 -2.28 2.65
N ALA A 507 20.23 -3.55 2.59
CA ALA A 507 19.46 -4.67 3.15
C ALA A 507 19.43 -4.66 4.69
N GLN A 508 20.49 -4.16 5.36
CA GLN A 508 20.50 -3.97 6.81
C GLN A 508 19.49 -2.89 7.26
N MET A 509 19.41 -1.77 6.53
CA MET A 509 18.43 -0.71 6.80
C MET A 509 17.00 -1.14 6.51
N VAL A 510 16.76 -1.92 5.45
CA VAL A 510 15.43 -2.53 5.21
C VAL A 510 14.99 -3.39 6.39
N ARG A 511 15.87 -4.23 6.94
CA ARG A 511 15.58 -4.98 8.17
C ARG A 511 15.30 -4.07 9.38
N ASN A 512 15.99 -2.93 9.49
CA ASN A 512 15.76 -1.94 10.55
C ASN A 512 14.40 -1.22 10.42
N PHE A 513 13.97 -0.87 9.19
CA PHE A 513 12.65 -0.28 8.94
C PHE A 513 11.53 -1.24 9.33
N LEU A 514 11.65 -2.52 8.99
CA LEU A 514 10.69 -3.57 9.32
C LEU A 514 10.67 -3.88 10.82
N ALA A 515 11.81 -3.78 11.51
CA ALA A 515 11.90 -3.88 12.97
C ALA A 515 11.40 -2.62 13.71
N GLY A 516 11.01 -1.56 13.00
CA GLY A 516 10.54 -0.29 13.59
C GLY A 516 11.64 0.57 14.21
N GLY A 517 12.92 0.27 13.96
CA GLY A 517 14.07 0.84 14.67
C GLY A 517 14.76 2.03 13.99
N ALA A 518 14.31 2.47 12.82
CA ALA A 518 14.91 3.59 12.10
C ALA A 518 14.26 4.95 12.40
N VAL A 519 14.94 6.02 12.01
CA VAL A 519 14.50 7.42 12.21
C VAL A 519 13.13 7.70 11.59
N VAL A 520 12.84 7.15 10.39
CA VAL A 520 11.53 7.27 9.75
C VAL A 520 10.41 6.62 10.56
N ASN A 521 10.67 5.49 11.22
CA ASN A 521 9.69 4.83 12.09
C ASN A 521 9.39 5.69 13.33
N ALA A 522 10.41 6.35 13.90
CA ALA A 522 10.25 7.25 15.03
C ALA A 522 9.39 8.47 14.68
N PHE A 523 9.66 9.13 13.54
CA PHE A 523 8.83 10.23 13.04
C PHE A 523 7.40 9.78 12.71
N ALA A 524 7.24 8.70 11.95
CA ALA A 524 5.93 8.17 11.56
C ALA A 524 5.07 7.82 12.79
N LYS A 525 5.65 7.18 13.81
CA LYS A 525 4.99 6.90 15.11
C LYS A 525 4.59 8.16 15.88
N GLN A 526 5.34 9.25 15.75
CA GLN A 526 5.00 10.54 16.37
C GLN A 526 3.81 11.22 15.67
N ILE A 527 3.77 11.22 14.34
CA ILE A 527 2.73 11.89 13.54
C ILE A 527 1.52 11.01 13.18
N GLY A 528 1.55 9.70 13.48
CA GLY A 528 0.45 8.78 13.20
C GLY A 528 0.43 8.20 11.78
N VAL A 529 1.57 8.21 11.09
CA VAL A 529 1.76 7.73 9.71
C VAL A 529 2.12 6.24 9.68
N GLU A 530 1.66 5.56 8.64
CA GLU A 530 2.00 4.16 8.30
C GLU A 530 3.35 4.11 7.56
N VAL A 531 4.24 3.16 7.90
CA VAL A 531 5.51 2.94 7.17
C VAL A 531 5.40 1.68 6.32
N CYS A 532 5.42 1.85 5.00
CA CYS A 532 5.49 0.77 4.02
C CYS A 532 6.91 0.70 3.46
N VAL A 533 7.52 -0.49 3.39
CA VAL A 533 8.85 -0.68 2.79
C VAL A 533 8.69 -1.45 1.49
N VAL A 534 9.27 -0.95 0.40
CA VAL A 534 9.12 -1.52 -0.95
C VAL A 534 10.49 -1.94 -1.46
N ASP A 535 10.72 -3.24 -1.60
CA ASP A 535 11.90 -3.72 -2.34
C ASP A 535 11.61 -3.60 -3.83
N VAL A 536 12.26 -2.65 -4.50
CA VAL A 536 12.22 -2.48 -5.96
C VAL A 536 13.49 -3.03 -6.61
N GLY A 537 14.62 -3.02 -5.88
CA GLY A 537 15.89 -3.46 -6.43
C GLY A 537 17.01 -3.75 -5.43
N VAL A 538 16.71 -4.26 -4.24
CA VAL A 538 17.76 -4.63 -3.27
C VAL A 538 18.55 -5.85 -3.79
N ALA A 539 19.88 -5.75 -3.76
CA ALA A 539 20.77 -6.75 -4.35
C ALA A 539 20.82 -8.06 -3.55
N THR A 540 20.64 -7.98 -2.24
CA THR A 540 20.55 -9.14 -1.33
C THR A 540 19.09 -9.59 -1.17
N ASP A 541 18.85 -10.90 -1.06
CA ASP A 541 17.52 -11.41 -0.72
C ASP A 541 17.05 -10.98 0.68
N LEU A 542 15.75 -10.70 0.78
CA LEU A 542 15.08 -10.24 1.98
C LEU A 542 14.07 -11.29 2.46
N PRO A 543 13.84 -11.42 3.78
CA PRO A 543 12.85 -12.37 4.30
C PRO A 543 11.42 -11.92 3.97
N ASN A 544 10.54 -12.87 3.69
CA ASN A 544 9.10 -12.62 3.65
C ASN A 544 8.63 -12.20 5.05
N ALA A 545 8.40 -10.89 5.24
CA ALA A 545 8.08 -10.27 6.52
C ALA A 545 6.97 -9.23 6.38
N THR A 546 6.12 -9.12 7.40
CA THR A 546 5.03 -8.13 7.45
C THR A 546 5.58 -6.71 7.30
N GLY A 547 4.96 -5.90 6.43
CA GLY A 547 5.39 -4.53 6.14
C GLY A 547 6.39 -4.38 4.98
N LEU A 548 6.94 -5.50 4.46
CA LEU A 548 7.71 -5.51 3.22
C LEU A 548 6.79 -5.82 2.03
N LEU A 549 6.81 -4.96 1.01
CA LEU A 549 6.25 -5.25 -0.30
C LEU A 549 7.37 -5.76 -1.22
N PRO A 550 7.43 -7.07 -1.52
CA PRO A 550 8.31 -7.58 -2.58
C PRO A 550 7.74 -7.10 -3.92
N ARG A 551 8.47 -6.19 -4.57
CA ARG A 551 8.19 -5.63 -5.91
C ARG A 551 9.47 -5.56 -6.75
N ARG A 552 10.44 -6.43 -6.42
CA ARG A 552 11.81 -6.37 -6.94
C ARG A 552 11.84 -6.63 -8.44
N VAL A 553 12.22 -5.60 -9.20
CA VAL A 553 12.33 -5.63 -10.66
C VAL A 553 13.62 -6.35 -11.09
N ARG A 554 14.71 -6.16 -10.31
CA ARG A 554 16.06 -6.71 -10.55
C ARG A 554 16.89 -6.58 -9.26
N SER A 555 17.80 -7.52 -8.98
CA SER A 555 18.75 -7.39 -7.87
C SER A 555 19.86 -6.36 -8.18
N GLY A 556 19.59 -5.08 -7.88
CA GLY A 556 20.49 -3.95 -8.11
C GLY A 556 20.58 -3.47 -9.56
N THR A 557 20.93 -2.19 -9.76
CA THR A 557 21.23 -1.63 -11.10
C THR A 557 22.61 -2.03 -11.61
N GLY A 558 22.83 -1.90 -12.92
CA GLY A 558 24.16 -1.93 -13.52
C GLY A 558 25.01 -0.71 -13.14
N ASP A 559 26.31 -0.80 -13.36
CA ASP A 559 27.21 0.35 -13.23
C ASP A 559 27.02 1.29 -14.43
N MET A 560 26.41 2.45 -14.19
CA MET A 560 26.11 3.46 -15.21
C MET A 560 27.35 4.03 -15.92
N THR A 561 28.57 3.75 -15.43
CA THR A 561 29.83 4.11 -16.12
C THR A 561 30.32 3.07 -17.12
N GLN A 562 29.74 1.86 -17.13
CA GLN A 562 30.15 0.73 -17.97
C GLN A 562 29.07 0.31 -18.98
N GLY A 563 27.81 0.63 -18.68
CA GLY A 563 26.62 0.35 -19.48
C GLY A 563 25.42 1.10 -18.91
N PRO A 564 24.19 0.89 -19.40
CA PRO A 564 23.00 1.49 -18.79
C PRO A 564 22.73 0.91 -17.40
N ALA A 565 22.22 1.73 -16.48
CA ALA A 565 21.81 1.30 -15.15
C ALA A 565 20.72 0.20 -15.19
N MET A 566 19.81 0.25 -16.16
CA MET A 566 18.79 -0.77 -16.39
C MET A 566 18.28 -0.74 -17.85
N THR A 567 17.53 -1.76 -18.27
CA THR A 567 16.82 -1.74 -19.55
C THR A 567 15.60 -0.80 -19.49
N ARG A 568 15.11 -0.35 -20.65
CA ARG A 568 13.91 0.48 -20.75
C ARG A 568 12.70 -0.18 -20.06
N ASP A 569 12.55 -1.49 -20.24
CA ASP A 569 11.42 -2.23 -19.68
C ASP A 569 11.55 -2.40 -18.16
N GLU A 570 12.77 -2.49 -17.62
CA GLU A 570 13.02 -2.45 -16.17
C GLU A 570 12.66 -1.07 -15.60
N ALA A 571 13.01 0.02 -16.29
CA ALA A 571 12.63 1.38 -15.89
C ALA A 571 11.10 1.57 -15.90
N ILE A 572 10.40 1.10 -16.94
CA ILE A 572 8.93 1.13 -17.01
C ILE A 572 8.32 0.31 -15.87
N ARG A 573 8.76 -0.93 -15.65
CA ARG A 573 8.25 -1.77 -14.54
C ARG A 573 8.49 -1.13 -13.17
N ALA A 574 9.62 -0.46 -12.97
CA ALA A 574 9.89 0.25 -11.72
C ALA A 574 8.98 1.47 -11.52
N VAL A 575 8.69 2.26 -12.57
CA VAL A 575 7.66 3.31 -12.55
C VAL A 575 6.27 2.71 -12.24
N GLU A 576 5.92 1.59 -12.87
CA GLU A 576 4.64 0.91 -12.64
C GLU A 576 4.51 0.38 -11.21
N VAL A 577 5.58 -0.15 -10.60
CA VAL A 577 5.62 -0.49 -9.15
C VAL A 577 5.28 0.71 -8.27
N GLY A 578 5.81 1.89 -8.60
CA GLY A 578 5.46 3.14 -7.92
C GLY A 578 3.96 3.47 -8.00
N ILE A 579 3.39 3.34 -9.19
CA ILE A 579 1.96 3.57 -9.44
C ILE A 579 1.09 2.55 -8.68
N GLU A 580 1.48 1.26 -8.65
CA GLU A 580 0.76 0.24 -7.89
C GLU A 580 0.77 0.53 -6.39
N VAL A 581 1.92 0.90 -5.82
CA VAL A 581 2.02 1.25 -4.38
C VAL A 581 1.17 2.48 -4.04
N ALA A 582 1.11 3.50 -4.93
CA ALA A 582 0.20 4.63 -4.74
C ALA A 582 -1.27 4.20 -4.79
N ARG A 583 -1.66 3.34 -5.76
CA ARG A 583 -3.02 2.80 -5.88
C ARG A 583 -3.42 1.97 -4.66
N ASP A 584 -2.57 1.06 -4.20
CA ASP A 584 -2.83 0.20 -3.06
C ASP A 584 -2.97 1.01 -1.75
N LEU A 585 -2.04 1.93 -1.45
CA LEU A 585 -2.09 2.74 -0.22
C LEU A 585 -3.31 3.66 -0.16
N VAL A 586 -3.72 4.27 -1.29
CA VAL A 586 -4.92 5.13 -1.36
C VAL A 586 -6.22 4.32 -1.36
N THR A 587 -6.18 3.08 -1.86
CA THR A 587 -7.29 2.12 -1.76
C THR A 587 -7.46 1.62 -0.33
N ALA A 588 -6.37 1.44 0.41
CA ALA A 588 -6.32 1.15 1.85
C ALA A 588 -6.66 2.36 2.75
N GLY A 589 -7.26 3.42 2.19
CA GLY A 589 -7.83 4.55 2.93
C GLY A 589 -6.93 5.77 3.14
N ASN A 590 -5.64 5.70 2.79
CA ASN A 590 -4.71 6.82 3.00
C ASN A 590 -5.07 8.03 2.09
N ARG A 591 -4.96 9.24 2.66
CA ARG A 591 -5.37 10.53 2.08
C ARG A 591 -4.22 11.53 1.94
N GLY A 592 -3.05 11.19 2.47
CA GLY A 592 -1.77 11.81 2.15
C GLY A 592 -0.72 10.72 1.94
N LEU A 593 0.26 10.99 1.10
CA LEU A 593 1.38 10.10 0.84
C LEU A 593 2.69 10.82 1.12
N LEU A 594 3.73 10.08 1.50
CA LEU A 594 5.09 10.59 1.67
C LEU A 594 6.06 9.69 0.93
N THR A 595 7.09 10.28 0.31
CA THR A 595 8.21 9.53 -0.27
C THR A 595 9.25 9.19 0.80
N GLY A 596 9.89 8.04 0.69
CA GLY A 596 11.20 7.78 1.27
C GLY A 596 12.02 6.89 0.35
N ASP A 597 13.34 6.89 0.52
CA ASP A 597 14.26 6.04 -0.23
C ASP A 597 15.23 5.27 0.68
N MET A 598 15.84 4.22 0.13
CA MET A 598 17.02 3.59 0.70
C MET A 598 17.87 2.92 -0.39
N GLY A 599 19.02 3.51 -0.69
CA GLY A 599 19.99 2.91 -1.62
C GLY A 599 21.40 3.40 -1.40
N ILE A 600 22.35 2.49 -1.14
CA ILE A 600 23.77 2.87 -1.11
C ILE A 600 24.20 3.34 -2.51
N ALA A 601 24.95 4.45 -2.54
CA ALA A 601 25.37 5.20 -3.72
C ALA A 601 24.28 5.93 -4.53
N ASN A 602 22.99 5.88 -4.15
CA ASN A 602 21.88 6.47 -4.94
C ASN A 602 21.94 8.00 -5.14
N THR A 603 22.59 8.73 -4.23
CA THR A 603 22.87 10.17 -4.39
C THR A 603 23.80 10.49 -5.56
N THR A 604 24.37 9.49 -6.23
CA THR A 604 25.16 9.61 -7.47
C THR A 604 24.26 9.61 -8.70
N ALA A 605 23.33 8.64 -8.80
CA ALA A 605 22.26 8.65 -9.80
C ALA A 605 21.39 9.91 -9.67
N SER A 606 21.07 10.34 -8.43
CA SER A 606 20.34 11.59 -8.18
C SER A 606 21.03 12.81 -8.81
N ALA A 607 22.36 12.91 -8.71
CA ALA A 607 23.11 14.02 -9.29
C ALA A 607 23.12 13.98 -10.83
N ALA A 608 23.21 12.78 -11.42
CA ALA A 608 23.09 12.59 -12.86
C ALA A 608 21.69 13.01 -13.37
N LEU A 609 20.63 12.53 -12.73
CA LEU A 609 19.24 12.89 -13.05
C LEU A 609 19.00 14.41 -12.94
N ILE A 610 19.43 15.04 -11.84
CA ILE A 610 19.26 16.49 -11.65
C ILE A 610 20.02 17.28 -12.72
N SER A 611 21.27 16.91 -13.04
CA SER A 611 22.04 17.59 -14.10
C SER A 611 21.33 17.51 -15.46
N VAL A 612 20.82 16.33 -15.84
CA VAL A 612 20.10 16.14 -17.13
C VAL A 612 18.82 16.96 -17.21
N PHE A 613 17.96 16.93 -16.18
CA PHE A 613 16.66 17.60 -16.24
C PHE A 613 16.71 19.11 -15.94
N THR A 614 17.79 19.62 -15.34
CA THR A 614 17.95 21.06 -15.06
C THR A 614 18.94 21.77 -15.98
N GLY A 615 19.85 21.04 -16.63
CA GLY A 615 20.99 21.60 -17.36
C GLY A 615 22.09 22.20 -16.45
N ALA A 616 22.01 22.01 -15.13
CA ALA A 616 23.01 22.49 -14.19
C ALA A 616 24.30 21.63 -14.21
N ASP A 617 25.44 22.25 -13.86
CA ASP A 617 26.74 21.57 -13.90
C ASP A 617 26.83 20.45 -12.87
N VAL A 618 27.49 19.36 -13.26
CA VAL A 618 27.66 18.16 -12.41
C VAL A 618 28.32 18.49 -11.06
N ALA A 619 29.27 19.44 -11.02
CA ALA A 619 29.94 19.84 -9.77
C ALA A 619 29.04 20.69 -8.85
N GLU A 620 28.02 21.37 -9.38
CA GLU A 620 27.03 22.10 -8.58
C GLU A 620 26.02 21.15 -7.92
N VAL A 621 25.52 20.17 -8.69
CA VAL A 621 24.45 19.26 -8.23
C VAL A 621 24.95 18.03 -7.47
N THR A 622 26.24 17.70 -7.58
CA THR A 622 26.83 16.54 -6.86
C THR A 622 27.11 16.91 -5.40
N GLY A 623 26.14 16.64 -4.52
CA GLY A 623 26.31 16.76 -3.07
C GLY A 623 27.15 15.62 -2.45
N ARG A 624 27.74 15.90 -1.28
CA ARG A 624 28.56 14.96 -0.49
C ARG A 624 27.83 13.75 0.09
N GLY A 625 26.51 13.79 0.22
CA GLY A 625 25.73 12.66 0.77
C GLY A 625 26.19 12.24 2.18
N THR A 626 26.21 10.94 2.45
CA THR A 626 26.40 10.34 3.78
C THR A 626 27.86 10.23 4.22
N GLY A 627 28.52 11.38 4.39
CA GLY A 627 29.79 11.50 5.11
C GLY A 627 31.05 11.24 4.30
N ILE A 628 31.08 11.64 3.02
CA ILE A 628 32.23 11.45 2.13
C ILE A 628 33.26 12.60 2.23
N ASP A 629 34.53 12.28 2.03
CA ASP A 629 35.64 13.24 2.00
C ASP A 629 35.77 13.97 0.65
N ASP A 630 36.72 14.90 0.57
CA ASP A 630 36.95 15.72 -0.64
C ASP A 630 37.31 14.85 -1.86
N ALA A 631 38.18 13.85 -1.68
CA ALA A 631 38.62 12.96 -2.75
C ALA A 631 37.49 12.05 -3.28
N THR A 632 36.59 11.60 -2.41
CA THR A 632 35.40 10.84 -2.81
C THR A 632 34.36 11.74 -3.46
N HIS A 633 34.24 13.01 -3.03
CA HIS A 633 33.38 14.01 -3.65
C HIS A 633 33.84 14.36 -5.08
N GLU A 634 35.13 14.63 -5.28
CA GLU A 634 35.74 14.82 -6.60
C GLU A 634 35.53 13.58 -7.49
N ARG A 635 35.78 12.37 -6.96
CA ARG A 635 35.53 11.12 -7.71
C ARG A 635 34.07 11.00 -8.14
N LYS A 636 33.12 11.33 -7.26
CA LYS A 636 31.69 11.27 -7.54
C LYS A 636 31.30 12.22 -8.68
N ILE A 637 31.89 13.42 -8.73
CA ILE A 637 31.70 14.38 -9.84
C ILE A 637 32.19 13.77 -11.17
N GLU A 638 33.41 13.22 -11.21
CA GLU A 638 33.97 12.64 -12.43
C GLU A 638 33.23 11.36 -12.87
N VAL A 639 32.74 10.55 -11.93
CA VAL A 639 31.89 9.37 -12.21
C VAL A 639 30.56 9.77 -12.87
N VAL A 640 29.90 10.84 -12.40
CA VAL A 640 28.68 11.34 -13.02
C VAL A 640 28.96 11.92 -14.40
N LYS A 641 30.03 12.70 -14.58
CA LYS A 641 30.46 13.19 -15.90
C LYS A 641 30.72 12.04 -16.88
N ALA A 642 31.41 10.98 -16.45
CA ALA A 642 31.72 9.82 -17.27
C ALA A 642 30.44 9.07 -17.71
N ALA A 643 29.47 8.89 -16.81
CA ALA A 643 28.19 8.26 -17.15
C ALA A 643 27.38 9.11 -18.15
N LEU A 644 27.29 10.43 -17.95
CA LEU A 644 26.58 11.32 -18.86
C LEU A 644 27.25 11.41 -20.24
N ALA A 645 28.58 11.39 -20.31
CA ALA A 645 29.34 11.37 -21.55
C ALA A 645 29.35 10.00 -22.27
N LEU A 646 28.99 8.91 -21.58
CA LEU A 646 28.82 7.58 -22.18
C LEU A 646 27.45 7.42 -22.84
N HIS A 647 26.40 7.95 -22.20
CA HIS A 647 25.01 7.71 -22.61
C HIS A 647 24.37 8.84 -23.43
N GLU A 648 24.93 10.05 -23.39
CA GLU A 648 24.37 11.27 -23.99
C GLU A 648 22.82 11.40 -23.82
N PRO A 649 22.28 11.27 -22.59
CA PRO A 649 20.86 11.02 -22.37
C PRO A 649 19.98 12.24 -22.69
N ASP A 650 18.96 12.03 -23.53
CA ASP A 650 18.00 13.07 -23.93
C ASP A 650 16.95 13.33 -22.82
N PRO A 651 16.88 14.55 -22.23
CA PRO A 651 15.84 14.89 -21.25
C PRO A 651 14.41 14.84 -21.78
N ALA A 652 14.20 14.80 -23.11
CA ALA A 652 12.89 14.58 -23.72
C ALA A 652 12.43 13.11 -23.72
N ASP A 653 13.32 12.15 -23.44
CA ASP A 653 12.98 10.74 -23.17
C ASP A 653 13.30 10.37 -21.71
N PRO A 654 12.48 10.79 -20.73
CA PRO A 654 12.77 10.57 -19.31
C PRO A 654 12.85 9.09 -18.89
N ILE A 655 12.22 8.18 -19.65
CA ILE A 655 12.36 6.73 -19.44
C ILE A 655 13.74 6.25 -19.95
N GLY A 656 14.23 6.83 -21.04
CA GLY A 656 15.62 6.66 -21.50
C GLY A 656 16.64 7.18 -20.48
N VAL A 657 16.42 8.36 -19.90
CA VAL A 657 17.28 8.91 -18.83
C VAL A 657 17.31 7.98 -17.60
N LEU A 658 16.15 7.49 -17.15
CA LEU A 658 16.06 6.50 -16.07
C LEU A 658 16.83 5.22 -16.40
N ALA A 659 16.67 4.68 -17.61
CA ALA A 659 17.37 3.48 -18.05
C ALA A 659 18.90 3.66 -18.07
N ALA A 660 19.38 4.82 -18.53
CA ALA A 660 20.80 5.14 -18.61
C ALA A 660 21.46 5.33 -17.23
N VAL A 661 20.91 6.22 -16.39
CA VAL A 661 21.61 6.76 -15.19
C VAL A 661 20.75 6.81 -13.91
N GLY A 662 19.54 6.25 -13.92
CA GLY A 662 18.63 6.25 -12.77
C GLY A 662 18.75 5.04 -11.84
N GLY A 663 18.18 5.16 -10.63
CA GLY A 663 17.92 4.04 -9.73
C GLY A 663 16.54 3.43 -9.92
N LEU A 664 16.39 2.16 -9.52
CA LEU A 664 15.10 1.47 -9.53
C LEU A 664 14.12 2.12 -8.53
N GLU A 665 14.62 2.63 -7.41
CA GLU A 665 13.84 3.41 -6.46
C GLU A 665 13.53 4.82 -6.97
N HIS A 666 14.41 5.47 -7.76
CA HIS A 666 14.07 6.75 -8.42
C HIS A 666 12.89 6.59 -9.38
N ALA A 667 12.92 5.53 -10.19
CA ALA A 667 11.83 5.19 -11.11
C ALA A 667 10.52 4.94 -10.34
N ALA A 668 10.56 4.16 -9.25
CA ALA A 668 9.39 3.91 -8.41
C ALA A 668 8.87 5.16 -7.69
N ILE A 669 9.74 6.04 -7.17
CA ILE A 669 9.29 7.30 -6.56
C ILE A 669 8.66 8.22 -7.61
N ALA A 670 9.19 8.26 -8.85
CA ALA A 670 8.57 9.02 -9.94
C ALA A 670 7.18 8.48 -10.29
N GLY A 671 7.03 7.16 -10.40
CA GLY A 671 5.74 6.49 -10.59
C GLY A 671 4.76 6.69 -9.44
N TYR A 672 5.25 6.71 -8.20
CA TYR A 672 4.45 6.98 -7.01
C TYR A 672 3.87 8.40 -7.00
N ILE A 673 4.66 9.39 -7.43
CA ILE A 673 4.20 10.78 -7.64
C ILE A 673 3.12 10.85 -8.74
N ILE A 674 3.35 10.19 -9.88
CA ILE A 674 2.40 10.16 -11.00
C ILE A 674 1.07 9.48 -10.60
N GLY A 675 1.15 8.32 -9.91
CA GLY A 675 0.01 7.60 -9.38
C GLY A 675 -0.79 8.43 -8.37
N ALA A 676 -0.11 9.08 -7.43
CA ALA A 676 -0.75 9.97 -6.45
C ALA A 676 -1.46 11.16 -7.11
N ALA A 677 -0.85 11.78 -8.13
CA ALA A 677 -1.45 12.88 -8.88
C ALA A 677 -2.72 12.45 -9.65
N ALA A 678 -2.69 11.29 -10.31
CA ALA A 678 -3.85 10.68 -10.95
C ALA A 678 -4.99 10.40 -9.94
N LEU A 679 -4.64 9.93 -8.74
CA LEU A 679 -5.55 9.67 -7.62
C LEU A 679 -5.97 10.93 -6.85
N ARG A 680 -5.36 12.10 -7.16
CA ARG A 680 -5.59 13.41 -6.54
C ARG A 680 -5.27 13.44 -5.03
N VAL A 681 -4.22 12.74 -4.65
CA VAL A 681 -3.70 12.64 -3.29
C VAL A 681 -2.36 13.39 -3.20
N PRO A 682 -2.16 14.27 -2.20
CA PRO A 682 -0.91 15.01 -2.06
C PRO A 682 0.25 14.09 -1.65
N VAL A 683 1.45 14.41 -2.17
CA VAL A 683 2.70 13.71 -1.84
C VAL A 683 3.66 14.68 -1.16
N VAL A 684 4.08 14.37 0.07
CA VAL A 684 5.22 15.06 0.69
C VAL A 684 6.51 14.45 0.14
N LEU A 685 7.33 15.27 -0.49
CA LEU A 685 8.67 14.92 -0.93
C LEU A 685 9.65 15.05 0.25
N ASP A 686 10.54 14.07 0.38
CA ASP A 686 11.64 14.08 1.35
C ASP A 686 12.88 14.77 0.74
N GLY A 687 14.07 14.17 0.84
CA GLY A 687 15.32 14.77 0.40
C GLY A 687 15.61 14.72 -1.11
N VAL A 688 16.89 14.90 -1.45
CA VAL A 688 17.39 15.06 -2.83
C VAL A 688 17.06 13.89 -3.78
N ILE A 689 16.85 12.68 -3.25
CA ILE A 689 16.46 11.50 -4.02
C ILE A 689 15.02 11.63 -4.51
N ALA A 690 14.10 12.01 -3.61
CA ALA A 690 12.72 12.32 -3.95
C ALA A 690 12.62 13.55 -4.89
N GLY A 691 13.49 14.55 -4.70
CA GLY A 691 13.63 15.69 -5.62
C GLY A 691 14.05 15.29 -7.03
N ALA A 692 15.06 14.42 -7.17
CA ALA A 692 15.50 13.89 -8.46
C ALA A 692 14.41 13.06 -9.15
N ALA A 693 13.68 12.23 -8.40
CA ALA A 693 12.53 11.47 -8.90
C ALA A 693 11.34 12.38 -9.26
N ALA A 694 11.15 13.52 -8.59
CA ALA A 694 10.14 14.51 -8.94
C ALA A 694 10.43 15.22 -10.27
N LEU A 695 11.70 15.47 -10.62
CA LEU A 695 12.09 15.97 -11.95
C LEU A 695 11.76 14.94 -13.05
N VAL A 696 12.05 13.66 -12.81
CA VAL A 696 11.64 12.56 -13.70
C VAL A 696 10.11 12.52 -13.85
N ALA A 697 9.38 12.60 -12.74
CA ALA A 697 7.91 12.63 -12.77
C ALA A 697 7.35 13.84 -13.53
N GLN A 698 7.99 15.01 -13.41
CA GLN A 698 7.63 16.21 -14.17
C GLN A 698 7.90 16.07 -15.67
N ALA A 699 9.01 15.45 -16.05
CA ALA A 699 9.35 15.21 -17.46
C ALA A 699 8.40 14.19 -18.12
N ILE A 700 7.96 13.16 -17.37
CA ILE A 700 6.95 12.19 -17.84
C ILE A 700 5.54 12.82 -17.86
N ALA A 701 5.19 13.59 -16.82
CA ALA A 701 3.87 14.15 -16.59
C ALA A 701 3.95 15.54 -15.92
N PRO A 702 4.00 16.65 -16.68
CA PRO A 702 4.25 17.99 -16.13
C PRO A 702 3.28 18.44 -15.02
N GLU A 703 2.03 17.98 -15.06
CA GLU A 703 1.01 18.28 -14.05
C GLU A 703 1.15 17.43 -12.76
N ALA A 704 1.94 16.34 -12.76
CA ALA A 704 2.03 15.43 -11.62
C ALA A 704 2.66 16.10 -10.38
N VAL A 705 3.64 16.98 -10.59
CA VAL A 705 4.26 17.74 -9.48
C VAL A 705 3.33 18.76 -8.82
N ALA A 706 2.14 19.03 -9.40
CA ALA A 706 1.12 19.82 -8.71
C ALA A 706 0.51 19.09 -7.49
N ALA A 707 0.73 17.77 -7.35
CA ALA A 707 0.43 17.01 -6.14
C ALA A 707 1.54 17.07 -5.07
N CYS A 708 2.74 17.57 -5.41
CA CYS A 708 3.89 17.55 -4.51
C CYS A 708 3.91 18.72 -3.52
N VAL A 709 4.38 18.44 -2.30
CA VAL A 709 4.71 19.42 -1.25
C VAL A 709 6.12 19.10 -0.75
N ALA A 710 7.01 20.09 -0.67
CA ALA A 710 8.37 19.86 -0.16
C ALA A 710 8.37 19.69 1.37
N GLY A 711 9.02 18.63 1.86
CA GLY A 711 9.10 18.30 3.28
C GLY A 711 10.24 19.02 4.03
N HIS A 712 11.45 19.06 3.46
CA HIS A 712 12.59 19.75 4.05
C HIS A 712 13.49 20.45 3.00
N ARG A 713 14.60 21.04 3.47
CA ARG A 713 15.67 21.65 2.69
C ARG A 713 17.01 21.00 3.03
#